data_AF-A0A958IQS0-F1
#
_entry.id   AF-A0A958IQS0-F1
#
_cell.length_a   1.000
_cell.length_b   1.000
_cell.length_c   1.000
_cell.angle_alpha   90.00
_cell.angle_beta   90.00
_cell.angle_gamma   90.00
#
_symmetry.space_group_name_H-M   'P 1'
#
loop_
_entity.id
_entity.type
_entity.pdbx_description
1 polymer ?
#
loop_
_entity_poly.entity_id
_entity_poly.type
_entity_poly.pdbx_seq_one_letter_code
_entity_poly.pdbx_strand_id
1 'polypeptide(L)'
;MLLFSQGFAQQAGDYRSAANGNWSDAATWETFDGSSWVPASSAPTGSETITVDGSDSVWVDVAVTVTGYVAVTETGLIDTTSGSLTFDNGSTYEHARNEGSIPISTWNTGSTFLLTGIVDATPDNRNQNYYNITLNTPNMVSNKDLGLDDVTIGGDIRVMDTGSARWRLTSTSSGDTATVTIMGDMIVEAGSFETQGTGNALTTFIVHQYGDINVTGGVFAISRGSQGSGSGTTTWYLHEGNFFMSDAETRNSNPTPGNAKFVFAKNDTQQISFTNVTYGGGDIHFEISDSSTMQVLQDFAANGLMVNKGAIDVQGTLTFTDGSVYEHARDEGSVPTATWEMGSEALFTGITGSAPADRGQDYYNLTLNTPGMLSNLDMNLDGNTIGGDIRVVNTGSARWRLVGGNSGVVTIMGNVYVEDGSFETQGTSSPTEVVVKHHGDVVVTGGTFAISRGSQGSGTGTTKWYMLAGDFSISNATTRNSNPTGATFVFADTAGPQNIILDNVTYGGGGLPVQVDTAATLNMDSTVIGGSGDFTLHPGATLATGHVDGLDGALQTSGAITLSQEANFTFNGTQPQVAGTLLPDTLGVLTVDNPAGVAFSDTLVGSELTVTVGAMMQVDSLGSVTVGSGTVAGTVVNKGALEAVGALTFENGAVYEHARDEGSIPNGVWNEGSTMMLTGIAGTAPGNRNQNYYNIVLNTPDLSSNVDLSLDDVTIGGDIRVVNTGGSRWRLTSAAGGDTAIVTIMGDLIVEDGSFETQGTSNALTVFEVHHYGDVNVTGGTFAVSRGSQGSGSGSTRWYMHEGNYAMSNATARNSNPTNAWFVFDKDTTQTITLSGMSYGGGGLPIEVAGGTTLDFGMSQLGGNGLFMLDAGAALATANEGGIDSTIQSSGDLTFSEDASYIFNGTTAQVTGFLMPDTLNDLTIDNAAGVTLSQETLINGVLHLVAGLFDNTIPFTLGPNGSISYEGGTLLI
;
A
#
# COMPACT_ATOMS: atom_id res chain seq x y z
N MET A 1 -46.80 29.25 20.99
CA MET A 1 -48.02 29.97 21.46
C MET A 1 -48.09 29.73 22.95
N LEU A 2 -47.87 30.74 23.80
CA LEU A 2 -47.99 30.57 25.26
C LEU A 2 -49.47 30.30 25.59
N LEU A 3 -49.81 29.03 25.80
CA LEU A 3 -51.08 28.63 26.37
C LEU A 3 -50.91 28.67 27.88
N PHE A 4 -51.51 29.69 28.48
CA PHE A 4 -51.73 29.79 29.92
C PHE A 4 -52.40 28.51 30.42
N SER A 5 -52.03 28.04 31.61
CA SER A 5 -52.86 27.10 32.37
C SER A 5 -54.30 27.63 32.33
N GLN A 6 -55.24 26.81 31.88
CA GLN A 6 -56.66 27.10 32.02
C GLN A 6 -56.99 27.06 33.51
N GLY A 7 -56.54 28.08 34.26
CA GLY A 7 -57.09 28.34 35.58
C GLY A 7 -58.53 28.72 35.33
N PHE A 8 -59.45 27.79 35.57
CA PHE A 8 -60.87 28.09 35.56
C PHE A 8 -61.08 29.30 36.46
N ALA A 9 -61.50 30.43 35.89
CA ALA A 9 -61.93 31.55 36.70
C ALA A 9 -63.12 31.06 37.54
N GLN A 10 -63.03 31.20 38.86
CA GLN A 10 -64.04 30.71 39.81
C GLN A 10 -65.45 31.10 39.34
N GLN A 11 -66.30 30.11 39.16
CA GLN A 11 -67.70 30.27 38.73
C GLN A 11 -68.64 29.97 39.89
N ALA A 12 -69.80 30.63 39.87
CA ALA A 12 -70.82 30.35 40.87
C ALA A 12 -71.20 28.85 40.80
N GLY A 13 -71.06 28.15 41.92
CA GLY A 13 -71.27 26.70 42.01
C GLY A 13 -70.00 25.85 42.06
N ASP A 14 -68.80 26.44 41.92
CA ASP A 14 -67.54 25.73 42.17
C ASP A 14 -67.42 25.37 43.66
N TYR A 15 -66.72 24.28 43.95
CA TYR A 15 -66.44 23.78 45.30
C TYR A 15 -64.95 23.84 45.61
N ARG A 16 -64.61 24.14 46.86
CA ARG A 16 -63.27 23.84 47.39
C ARG A 16 -63.32 23.33 48.83
N SER A 17 -62.29 22.60 49.25
CA SER A 17 -62.15 22.19 50.64
C SER A 17 -61.99 23.41 51.56
N ALA A 18 -62.68 23.39 52.70
CA ALA A 18 -62.59 24.41 53.75
C ALA A 18 -61.92 23.88 55.04
N ALA A 19 -61.83 22.55 55.17
CA ALA A 19 -61.16 21.85 56.25
C ALA A 19 -60.88 20.39 55.86
N ASN A 20 -60.01 19.71 56.63
CA ASN A 20 -59.91 18.26 56.62
C ASN A 20 -61.26 17.60 56.95
N GLY A 21 -61.74 16.66 56.14
CA GLY A 21 -63.02 16.00 56.41
C GLY A 21 -63.46 14.96 55.38
N ASN A 22 -64.59 14.32 55.63
CA ASN A 22 -65.18 13.34 54.72
C ASN A 22 -65.80 14.03 53.49
N TRP A 23 -65.73 13.39 52.32
CA TRP A 23 -66.34 13.90 51.09
C TRP A 23 -67.84 14.13 51.28
N SER A 24 -68.54 13.21 51.94
CA SER A 24 -70.00 13.27 52.13
C SER A 24 -70.48 14.37 53.10
N ASP A 25 -69.58 15.00 53.86
CA ASP A 25 -69.91 16.04 54.85
C ASP A 25 -69.82 17.44 54.21
N ALA A 26 -70.93 18.19 54.22
CA ALA A 26 -70.97 19.56 53.72
C ALA A 26 -70.00 20.50 54.46
N ALA A 27 -69.66 20.21 55.72
CA ALA A 27 -68.72 21.02 56.50
C ALA A 27 -67.26 20.93 56.00
N THR A 28 -66.93 19.91 55.20
CA THR A 28 -65.63 19.77 54.53
C THR A 28 -65.46 20.81 53.42
N TRP A 29 -66.56 21.41 52.93
CA TRP A 29 -66.57 22.16 51.69
C TRP A 29 -67.11 23.60 51.86
N GLU A 30 -66.62 24.48 51.00
CA GLU A 30 -67.24 25.77 50.69
C GLU A 30 -67.56 25.86 49.20
N THR A 31 -68.59 26.62 48.85
CA THR A 31 -69.02 26.85 47.47
C THR A 31 -68.87 28.32 47.10
N PHE A 32 -68.48 28.61 45.87
CA PHE A 32 -68.36 29.97 45.38
C PHE A 32 -69.74 30.48 44.96
N ASP A 33 -70.21 31.57 45.57
CA ASP A 33 -71.54 32.14 45.28
C ASP A 33 -71.59 33.08 44.06
N GLY A 34 -70.45 33.23 43.36
CA GLY A 34 -70.24 34.20 42.29
C GLY A 34 -69.49 35.46 42.74
N SER A 35 -69.24 35.63 44.04
CA SER A 35 -68.49 36.76 44.61
C SER A 35 -67.54 36.37 45.74
N SER A 36 -67.90 35.39 46.56
CA SER A 36 -67.11 34.91 47.71
C SER A 36 -67.32 33.42 47.94
N TRP A 37 -66.37 32.80 48.65
CA TRP A 37 -66.53 31.45 49.16
C TRP A 37 -67.36 31.47 50.44
N VAL A 38 -68.42 30.66 50.46
CA VAL A 38 -69.35 30.53 51.59
C VAL A 38 -69.51 29.06 51.98
N PRO A 39 -69.79 28.72 53.25
CA PRO A 39 -69.98 27.33 53.68
C PRO A 39 -70.98 26.59 52.78
N ALA A 40 -70.63 25.38 52.33
CA ALA A 40 -71.49 24.63 51.43
C ALA A 40 -72.76 24.13 52.15
N SER A 41 -73.89 24.16 51.46
CA SER A 41 -75.16 23.63 52.00
C SER A 41 -75.33 22.13 51.80
N SER A 42 -74.51 21.53 50.95
CA SER A 42 -74.41 20.11 50.63
C SER A 42 -72.99 19.79 50.19
N ALA A 43 -72.55 18.55 50.37
CA ALA A 43 -71.32 18.06 49.75
C ALA A 43 -71.42 18.06 48.21
N PRO A 44 -70.30 18.21 47.48
CA PRO A 44 -70.27 18.11 46.02
C PRO A 44 -70.62 16.71 45.54
N THR A 45 -71.35 16.65 44.43
CA THR A 45 -71.83 15.38 43.84
C THR A 45 -70.83 14.72 42.90
N GLY A 46 -69.85 15.48 42.40
CA GLY A 46 -68.86 15.05 41.40
C GLY A 46 -69.12 15.59 39.99
N SER A 47 -70.23 16.31 39.77
CA SER A 47 -70.53 16.96 38.48
C SER A 47 -69.97 18.39 38.37
N GLU A 48 -69.53 18.92 39.49
CA GLU A 48 -69.06 20.29 39.66
C GLU A 48 -67.54 20.42 39.38
N THR A 49 -67.03 21.65 39.45
CA THR A 49 -65.58 21.92 39.60
C THR A 49 -65.24 21.87 41.08
N ILE A 50 -64.33 20.98 41.47
CA ILE A 50 -64.02 20.68 42.88
C ILE A 50 -62.51 20.80 43.07
N THR A 51 -62.06 21.66 43.99
CA THR A 51 -60.64 21.83 44.31
C THR A 51 -60.37 21.43 45.76
N VAL A 52 -59.45 20.48 45.96
CA VAL A 52 -58.84 20.27 47.27
C VAL A 52 -57.65 21.21 47.40
N ASP A 53 -57.85 22.25 48.20
CA ASP A 53 -56.98 23.41 48.30
C ASP A 53 -56.20 23.42 49.62
N GLY A 54 -55.07 24.13 49.66
CA GLY A 54 -54.29 24.27 50.88
C GLY A 54 -53.66 22.97 51.40
N SER A 55 -53.74 22.78 52.71
CA SER A 55 -53.31 21.56 53.41
C SER A 55 -54.46 20.59 53.72
N ASP A 56 -55.65 20.84 53.20
CA ASP A 56 -56.85 20.08 53.55
C ASP A 56 -56.87 18.72 52.84
N SER A 57 -57.16 17.67 53.59
CA SER A 57 -57.29 16.31 53.08
C SER A 57 -58.74 15.85 53.14
N VAL A 58 -59.20 15.24 52.06
CA VAL A 58 -60.58 14.77 51.89
C VAL A 58 -60.60 13.24 51.84
N TRP A 59 -61.36 12.62 52.74
CA TRP A 59 -61.58 11.17 52.73
C TRP A 59 -62.86 10.83 51.99
N VAL A 60 -62.75 10.09 50.89
CA VAL A 60 -63.89 9.53 50.15
C VAL A 60 -64.47 8.40 50.99
N ASP A 61 -65.54 8.71 51.74
CA ASP A 61 -66.21 7.81 52.67
C ASP A 61 -67.47 7.15 52.08
N VAL A 62 -67.89 7.60 50.90
CA VAL A 62 -69.00 7.07 50.11
C VAL A 62 -68.56 6.87 48.66
N ALA A 63 -69.33 6.11 47.87
CA ALA A 63 -69.05 6.02 46.44
C ALA A 63 -69.33 7.38 45.76
N VAL A 64 -68.33 7.91 45.06
CA VAL A 64 -68.41 9.18 44.32
C VAL A 64 -68.10 8.92 42.85
N THR A 65 -68.99 9.38 41.98
CA THR A 65 -68.80 9.36 40.52
C THR A 65 -68.62 10.78 40.03
N VAL A 66 -67.44 11.08 39.52
CA VAL A 66 -67.07 12.37 38.97
C VAL A 66 -67.41 12.40 37.48
N THR A 67 -68.21 13.37 37.07
CA THR A 67 -68.45 13.72 35.66
C THR A 67 -67.96 15.14 35.32
N GLY A 68 -67.57 15.91 36.35
CA GLY A 68 -66.99 17.24 36.25
C GLY A 68 -65.47 17.25 36.42
N TYR A 69 -64.96 18.20 37.21
CA TYR A 69 -63.54 18.46 37.35
C TYR A 69 -63.11 18.35 38.81
N VAL A 70 -62.02 17.63 39.09
CA VAL A 70 -61.43 17.55 40.42
C VAL A 70 -59.95 17.90 40.36
N ALA A 71 -59.50 18.87 41.15
CA ALA A 71 -58.09 19.24 41.24
C ALA A 71 -57.54 19.18 42.66
N VAL A 72 -56.23 18.91 42.76
CA VAL A 72 -55.46 19.07 44.01
C VAL A 72 -54.30 20.02 43.73
N THR A 73 -54.30 21.20 44.35
CA THR A 73 -53.42 22.34 43.98
C THR A 73 -52.20 22.55 44.89
N GLU A 74 -52.24 22.02 46.12
CA GLU A 74 -51.18 22.24 47.11
C GLU A 74 -50.75 20.95 47.84
N THR A 75 -50.94 20.84 49.16
CA THR A 75 -50.37 19.75 49.99
C THR A 75 -51.40 18.75 50.50
N GLY A 76 -52.69 19.10 50.42
CA GLY A 76 -53.82 18.23 50.71
C GLY A 76 -53.94 17.00 49.80
N LEU A 77 -54.63 15.95 50.24
CA LEU A 77 -54.82 14.72 49.44
C LEU A 77 -56.28 14.29 49.36
N ILE A 78 -56.59 13.44 48.39
CA ILE A 78 -57.86 12.70 48.31
C ILE A 78 -57.56 11.24 48.66
N ASP A 79 -58.10 10.78 49.78
CA ASP A 79 -57.94 9.40 50.26
C ASP A 79 -59.16 8.57 49.88
N THR A 80 -58.96 7.42 49.25
CA THR A 80 -60.04 6.52 48.82
C THR A 80 -60.12 5.23 49.62
N THR A 81 -59.39 5.09 50.73
CA THR A 81 -59.33 3.85 51.54
C THR A 81 -60.67 3.45 52.17
N SER A 82 -61.57 4.40 52.43
CA SER A 82 -62.88 4.19 53.06
C SER A 82 -64.06 4.10 52.08
N GLY A 83 -63.84 4.31 50.78
CA GLY A 83 -64.89 4.45 49.78
C GLY A 83 -64.39 4.13 48.37
N SER A 84 -65.03 4.69 47.34
CA SER A 84 -64.59 4.49 45.95
C SER A 84 -64.78 5.76 45.14
N LEU A 85 -63.76 6.12 44.37
CA LEU A 85 -63.78 7.25 43.46
C LEU A 85 -63.75 6.75 42.01
N THR A 86 -64.70 7.21 41.21
CA THR A 86 -64.81 6.86 39.79
C THR A 86 -64.85 8.13 38.97
N PHE A 87 -64.03 8.21 37.93
CA PHE A 87 -64.04 9.28 36.93
C PHE A 87 -64.74 8.77 35.68
N ASP A 88 -65.90 9.34 35.35
CA ASP A 88 -66.76 8.98 34.21
C ASP A 88 -66.48 9.84 32.96
N ASN A 89 -67.22 9.59 31.88
CA ASN A 89 -67.06 10.28 30.60
C ASN A 89 -67.09 11.81 30.74
N GLY A 90 -66.06 12.48 30.19
CA GLY A 90 -65.90 13.93 30.22
C GLY A 90 -65.28 14.48 31.51
N SER A 91 -65.05 13.63 32.52
CA SER A 91 -64.43 14.07 33.77
C SER A 91 -62.93 14.28 33.64
N THR A 92 -62.38 15.14 34.50
CA THR A 92 -60.92 15.34 34.61
C THR A 92 -60.49 15.34 36.07
N TYR A 93 -59.43 14.59 36.37
CA TYR A 93 -58.64 14.78 37.57
C TYR A 93 -57.36 15.53 37.22
N GLU A 94 -57.14 16.70 37.82
CA GLU A 94 -55.90 17.44 37.72
C GLU A 94 -55.05 17.25 38.97
N HIS A 95 -53.85 16.70 38.77
CA HIS A 95 -52.79 16.74 39.76
C HIS A 95 -51.96 18.02 39.58
N ALA A 96 -52.42 19.10 40.22
CA ALA A 96 -51.88 20.45 40.12
C ALA A 96 -50.84 20.78 41.21
N ARG A 97 -50.25 19.75 41.82
CA ARG A 97 -49.22 19.83 42.88
C ARG A 97 -47.97 19.03 42.53
N ASN A 98 -46.86 19.34 43.20
CA ASN A 98 -45.65 18.53 43.18
C ASN A 98 -45.74 17.47 44.28
N GLU A 99 -45.29 16.24 44.02
CA GLU A 99 -45.38 15.10 44.96
C GLU A 99 -46.82 14.75 45.40
N GLY A 100 -46.94 13.87 46.39
CA GLY A 100 -48.22 13.41 46.94
C GLY A 100 -48.78 12.22 46.20
N SER A 101 -49.97 11.80 46.61
CA SER A 101 -50.62 10.61 46.04
C SER A 101 -51.70 11.00 45.05
N ILE A 102 -51.71 10.33 43.90
CA ILE A 102 -52.90 10.29 43.04
C ILE A 102 -53.95 9.40 43.73
N PRO A 103 -55.23 9.80 43.77
CA PRO A 103 -56.27 8.96 44.36
C PRO A 103 -56.41 7.66 43.57
N ILE A 104 -56.42 6.52 44.27
CA ILE A 104 -56.71 5.22 43.66
C ILE A 104 -58.16 5.24 43.21
N SER A 105 -58.38 5.19 41.89
CA SER A 105 -59.68 5.47 41.27
C SER A 105 -59.98 4.52 40.12
N THR A 106 -61.26 4.40 39.76
CA THR A 106 -61.69 3.78 38.51
C THR A 106 -61.80 4.84 37.42
N TRP A 107 -61.12 4.67 36.29
CA TRP A 107 -61.09 5.64 35.19
C TRP A 107 -61.89 5.10 34.01
N ASN A 108 -63.16 5.49 33.90
CA ASN A 108 -64.06 5.01 32.86
C ASN A 108 -63.84 5.74 31.53
N THR A 109 -64.44 5.20 30.47
CA THR A 109 -64.37 5.74 29.10
C THR A 109 -64.64 7.23 29.04
N GLY A 110 -63.70 7.99 28.48
CA GLY A 110 -63.74 9.43 28.30
C GLY A 110 -63.24 10.26 29.48
N SER A 111 -62.78 9.65 30.58
CA SER A 111 -62.14 10.36 31.70
C SER A 111 -60.68 10.76 31.38
N THR A 112 -60.19 11.82 32.02
CA THR A 112 -58.83 12.34 31.82
C THR A 112 -58.06 12.47 33.13
N PHE A 113 -56.86 11.89 33.17
CA PHE A 113 -55.84 12.18 34.16
C PHE A 113 -54.90 13.25 33.62
N LEU A 114 -54.87 14.42 34.26
CA LEU A 114 -54.07 15.58 33.85
C LEU A 114 -52.99 15.87 34.90
N LEU A 115 -51.72 15.98 34.48
CA LEU A 115 -50.63 16.45 35.34
C LEU A 115 -50.20 17.85 34.92
N THR A 116 -50.23 18.78 35.88
CA THR A 116 -49.77 20.17 35.67
C THR A 116 -48.78 20.63 36.72
N GLY A 117 -48.83 20.09 37.94
CA GLY A 117 -48.09 20.61 39.09
C GLY A 117 -46.68 20.05 39.32
N ILE A 118 -46.22 19.09 38.51
CA ILE A 118 -44.93 18.43 38.75
C ILE A 118 -43.75 19.37 38.50
N VAL A 119 -42.82 19.43 39.46
CA VAL A 119 -41.58 20.22 39.39
C VAL A 119 -40.37 19.28 39.47
N ASP A 120 -40.17 18.59 40.58
CA ASP A 120 -38.96 17.80 40.84
C ASP A 120 -39.19 16.43 41.49
N ALA A 121 -40.43 16.03 41.75
CA ALA A 121 -40.74 14.72 42.29
C ALA A 121 -42.08 14.15 41.77
N THR A 122 -42.12 12.83 41.60
CA THR A 122 -43.26 12.11 41.04
C THR A 122 -44.36 11.90 42.08
N PRO A 123 -45.62 11.83 41.65
CA PRO A 123 -46.69 11.39 42.53
C PRO A 123 -46.57 9.89 42.85
N ASP A 124 -46.98 9.53 44.07
CA ASP A 124 -47.30 8.16 44.46
C ASP A 124 -48.60 7.71 43.77
N ASN A 125 -48.83 6.39 43.75
CA ASN A 125 -50.03 5.77 43.17
C ASN A 125 -50.26 6.05 41.68
N ARG A 126 -49.21 6.42 40.94
CA ARG A 126 -49.28 6.74 39.50
C ARG A 126 -49.48 5.53 38.59
N ASN A 127 -49.18 4.30 39.04
CA ASN A 127 -49.42 3.08 38.26
C ASN A 127 -50.91 2.65 38.36
N GLN A 128 -51.76 3.14 37.45
CA GLN A 128 -53.18 2.80 37.37
C GLN A 128 -53.63 2.65 35.92
N ASN A 129 -54.75 1.95 35.71
CA ASN A 129 -55.42 1.91 34.42
C ASN A 129 -56.20 3.21 34.21
N TYR A 130 -55.62 4.19 33.52
CA TYR A 130 -56.30 5.42 33.14
C TYR A 130 -57.07 5.25 31.84
N TYR A 131 -58.06 6.12 31.58
CA TYR A 131 -58.60 6.23 30.23
C TYR A 131 -57.71 7.14 29.37
N ASN A 132 -57.72 8.46 29.57
CA ASN A 132 -56.76 9.38 28.94
C ASN A 132 -55.70 9.85 29.95
N ILE A 133 -54.46 10.07 29.48
CA ILE A 133 -53.40 10.75 30.23
C ILE A 133 -53.01 12.03 29.48
N THR A 134 -52.90 13.17 30.18
CA THR A 134 -52.35 14.42 29.64
C THR A 134 -51.20 14.92 30.52
N LEU A 135 -50.03 15.09 29.91
CA LEU A 135 -48.82 15.62 30.54
C LEU A 135 -48.61 17.07 30.08
N ASN A 136 -48.80 18.02 31.00
CA ASN A 136 -48.57 19.44 30.75
C ASN A 136 -47.84 20.06 31.95
N THR A 137 -46.59 19.68 32.14
CA THR A 137 -45.78 20.02 33.32
C THR A 137 -44.65 20.99 32.94
N PRO A 138 -44.95 22.26 32.61
CA PRO A 138 -43.96 23.21 32.09
C PRO A 138 -42.88 23.59 33.11
N ASN A 139 -43.12 23.37 34.40
CA ASN A 139 -42.19 23.67 35.48
C ASN A 139 -41.29 22.48 35.86
N MET A 140 -41.36 21.36 35.14
CA MET A 140 -40.57 20.17 35.49
C MET A 140 -39.08 20.39 35.19
N VAL A 141 -38.23 20.10 36.18
CA VAL A 141 -36.77 20.36 36.15
C VAL A 141 -35.90 19.11 36.24
N SER A 142 -36.48 17.94 36.46
CA SER A 142 -35.75 16.66 36.46
C SER A 142 -36.56 15.53 35.84
N ASN A 143 -35.89 14.55 35.24
CA ASN A 143 -36.56 13.45 34.53
C ASN A 143 -37.45 12.64 35.48
N LYS A 144 -38.62 12.22 34.99
CA LYS A 144 -39.62 11.46 35.75
C LYS A 144 -40.18 10.30 34.93
N ASP A 145 -40.75 9.33 35.63
CA ASP A 145 -41.48 8.21 35.05
C ASP A 145 -42.92 8.17 35.59
N LEU A 146 -43.86 7.75 34.75
CA LEU A 146 -45.22 7.43 35.15
C LEU A 146 -45.30 6.09 35.91
N GLY A 147 -44.23 5.29 35.90
CA GLY A 147 -44.15 4.01 36.60
C GLY A 147 -45.18 2.99 36.13
N LEU A 148 -45.61 3.09 34.86
CA LEU A 148 -46.67 2.24 34.31
C LEU A 148 -46.15 0.81 34.11
N ASP A 149 -46.81 -0.17 34.71
CA ASP A 149 -46.46 -1.58 34.57
C ASP A 149 -47.69 -2.47 34.72
N ASP A 150 -47.89 -3.36 33.76
CA ASP A 150 -49.07 -4.20 33.57
C ASP A 150 -50.39 -3.40 33.58
N VAL A 151 -50.38 -2.24 32.91
CA VAL A 151 -51.54 -1.34 32.79
C VAL A 151 -52.00 -1.13 31.35
N THR A 152 -53.28 -0.78 31.24
CA THR A 152 -53.94 -0.36 30.00
C THR A 152 -54.40 1.08 30.12
N ILE A 153 -53.98 1.90 29.16
CA ILE A 153 -54.51 3.23 28.89
C ILE A 153 -55.63 3.09 27.87
N GLY A 154 -56.87 3.31 28.30
CA GLY A 154 -58.07 3.03 27.51
C GLY A 154 -58.31 3.99 26.33
N GLY A 155 -57.68 5.16 26.36
CA GLY A 155 -57.72 6.20 25.35
C GLY A 155 -56.32 6.77 25.09
N ASP A 156 -56.22 8.09 24.99
CA ASP A 156 -55.01 8.75 24.46
C ASP A 156 -54.00 9.08 25.56
N ILE A 157 -52.72 9.02 25.23
CA ILE A 157 -51.66 9.73 25.97
C ILE A 157 -51.33 10.99 25.18
N ARG A 158 -51.40 12.17 25.82
CA ARG A 158 -51.05 13.46 25.21
C ARG A 158 -49.94 14.16 26.00
N VAL A 159 -48.87 14.56 25.32
CA VAL A 159 -47.74 15.30 25.88
C VAL A 159 -47.70 16.69 25.29
N MET A 160 -47.96 17.69 26.13
CA MET A 160 -48.04 19.10 25.73
C MET A 160 -46.77 19.86 26.11
N ASP A 161 -46.28 19.67 27.33
CA ASP A 161 -45.06 20.33 27.83
C ASP A 161 -44.45 19.48 28.96
N THR A 162 -43.13 19.35 28.98
CA THR A 162 -42.37 18.62 30.00
C THR A 162 -41.33 19.49 30.70
N GLY A 163 -41.43 20.81 30.54
CA GLY A 163 -40.47 21.78 31.05
C GLY A 163 -39.09 21.56 30.46
N SER A 164 -38.08 21.57 31.32
CA SER A 164 -36.68 21.35 30.93
C SER A 164 -36.24 19.87 31.00
N ALA A 165 -37.15 18.99 31.38
CA ALA A 165 -36.89 17.58 31.65
C ALA A 165 -37.75 16.67 30.77
N ARG A 166 -37.77 15.38 31.10
CA ARG A 166 -38.40 14.34 30.27
C ARG A 166 -39.36 13.47 31.07
N TRP A 167 -40.42 13.03 30.40
CA TRP A 167 -41.32 12.00 30.90
C TRP A 167 -41.01 10.64 30.30
N ARG A 168 -41.00 9.63 31.17
CA ARG A 168 -40.89 8.21 30.80
C ARG A 168 -42.22 7.52 31.03
N LEU A 169 -42.60 6.59 30.17
CA LEU A 169 -43.71 5.68 30.45
C LEU A 169 -43.43 4.88 31.73
N THR A 170 -42.23 4.31 31.85
CA THR A 170 -41.96 3.36 32.92
C THR A 170 -40.48 3.22 33.28
N SER A 171 -40.21 2.48 34.35
CA SER A 171 -38.91 1.99 34.77
C SER A 171 -39.08 0.67 35.55
N THR A 172 -38.12 -0.25 35.44
CA THR A 172 -38.18 -1.55 36.14
C THR A 172 -36.79 -2.02 36.61
N SER A 173 -36.75 -3.05 37.45
CA SER A 173 -35.52 -3.61 38.03
C SER A 173 -34.85 -4.63 37.10
N SER A 174 -33.59 -4.99 37.40
CA SER A 174 -32.82 -5.93 36.57
C SER A 174 -33.50 -7.29 36.43
N GLY A 175 -33.68 -7.78 35.20
CA GLY A 175 -34.30 -9.07 34.92
C GLY A 175 -35.83 -9.03 34.84
N ASP A 176 -36.45 -7.89 35.13
CA ASP A 176 -37.90 -7.71 35.07
C ASP A 176 -38.35 -7.16 33.71
N THR A 177 -39.62 -7.41 33.40
CA THR A 177 -40.33 -6.89 32.23
C THR A 177 -41.39 -5.90 32.69
N ALA A 178 -41.48 -4.73 32.05
CA ALA A 178 -42.61 -3.83 32.20
C ALA A 178 -43.43 -3.74 30.91
N THR A 179 -44.76 -3.83 31.05
CA THR A 179 -45.70 -3.84 29.91
C THR A 179 -46.72 -2.71 30.01
N VAL A 180 -46.91 -1.96 28.93
CA VAL A 180 -47.93 -0.90 28.84
C VAL A 180 -48.76 -1.08 27.57
N THR A 181 -50.09 -1.11 27.71
CA THR A 181 -51.02 -1.12 26.57
C THR A 181 -51.67 0.25 26.41
N ILE A 182 -51.71 0.78 25.20
CA ILE A 182 -52.32 2.06 24.84
C ILE A 182 -53.37 1.79 23.75
N MET A 183 -54.64 1.96 24.09
CA MET A 183 -55.76 1.67 23.19
C MET A 183 -56.07 2.83 22.22
N GLY A 184 -55.78 4.07 22.62
CA GLY A 184 -55.92 5.27 21.79
C GLY A 184 -54.60 5.78 21.25
N ASP A 185 -54.53 7.07 20.94
CA ASP A 185 -53.40 7.69 20.27
C ASP A 185 -52.29 8.09 21.25
N MET A 186 -51.05 8.06 20.76
CA MET A 186 -49.91 8.71 21.41
C MET A 186 -49.62 10.04 20.72
N ILE A 187 -49.99 11.15 21.35
CA ILE A 187 -49.84 12.52 20.82
C ILE A 187 -48.73 13.27 21.54
N VAL A 188 -47.67 13.71 20.83
CA VAL A 188 -46.60 14.56 21.37
C VAL A 188 -46.56 15.88 20.62
N GLU A 189 -46.78 17.00 21.32
CA GLU A 189 -46.84 18.34 20.73
C GLU A 189 -45.58 19.17 21.05
N ALA A 190 -45.03 19.02 22.25
CA ALA A 190 -43.74 19.58 22.66
C ALA A 190 -43.15 18.81 23.86
N GLY A 191 -42.01 19.29 24.38
CA GLY A 191 -41.31 18.63 25.49
C GLY A 191 -40.54 17.38 25.06
N SER A 192 -40.25 16.48 25.99
CA SER A 192 -39.53 15.23 25.76
C SER A 192 -40.23 14.05 26.42
N PHE A 193 -40.57 13.05 25.60
CA PHE A 193 -41.23 11.83 26.02
C PHE A 193 -40.47 10.58 25.56
N GLU A 194 -40.41 9.57 26.42
CA GLU A 194 -39.72 8.32 26.13
C GLU A 194 -40.38 7.09 26.78
N THR A 195 -40.08 5.89 26.28
CA THR A 195 -40.54 4.66 26.95
C THR A 195 -39.85 4.46 28.29
N GLN A 196 -38.52 4.61 28.31
CA GLN A 196 -37.67 4.30 29.46
C GLN A 196 -36.33 5.04 29.40
N GLY A 197 -35.61 5.10 30.54
CA GLY A 197 -34.26 5.67 30.60
C GLY A 197 -33.28 4.96 31.55
N THR A 198 -33.40 3.63 31.72
CA THR A 198 -32.50 2.79 32.51
C THR A 198 -31.29 2.32 31.70
N GLY A 199 -30.13 2.24 32.36
CA GLY A 199 -28.89 1.69 31.79
C GLY A 199 -28.73 0.18 32.04
N ASN A 200 -29.77 -0.51 32.51
CA ASN A 200 -29.67 -1.90 32.91
C ASN A 200 -29.79 -2.84 31.69
N ALA A 201 -28.81 -3.72 31.54
CA ALA A 201 -28.70 -4.60 30.38
C ALA A 201 -29.67 -5.79 30.35
N LEU A 202 -30.48 -5.97 31.41
CA LEU A 202 -31.38 -7.11 31.58
C LEU A 202 -32.86 -6.70 31.74
N THR A 203 -33.19 -5.43 31.62
CA THR A 203 -34.59 -4.97 31.70
C THR A 203 -35.31 -5.15 30.36
N THR A 204 -36.59 -5.49 30.39
CA THR A 204 -37.41 -5.57 29.18
C THR A 204 -38.58 -4.61 29.28
N PHE A 205 -38.85 -3.86 28.21
CA PHE A 205 -39.97 -2.94 28.12
C PHE A 205 -40.78 -3.24 26.87
N ILE A 206 -42.10 -3.39 27.03
CA ILE A 206 -43.02 -3.71 25.93
C ILE A 206 -44.15 -2.69 25.93
N VAL A 207 -44.33 -1.99 24.82
CA VAL A 207 -45.49 -1.11 24.59
C VAL A 207 -46.36 -1.71 23.50
N HIS A 208 -47.65 -1.87 23.78
CA HIS A 208 -48.67 -2.28 22.81
C HIS A 208 -49.54 -1.09 22.44
N GLN A 209 -49.45 -0.62 21.20
CA GLN A 209 -50.13 0.55 20.68
C GLN A 209 -51.23 0.14 19.70
N TYR A 210 -52.45 0.64 19.91
CA TYR A 210 -53.62 0.39 19.06
C TYR A 210 -54.22 1.65 18.39
N GLY A 211 -53.79 2.85 18.79
CA GLY A 211 -54.09 4.10 18.05
C GLY A 211 -52.88 4.60 17.25
N ASP A 212 -53.02 5.79 16.68
CA ASP A 212 -51.93 6.45 15.93
C ASP A 212 -50.84 6.98 16.88
N ILE A 213 -49.60 7.02 16.41
CA ILE A 213 -48.52 7.80 17.02
C ILE A 213 -48.39 9.09 16.22
N ASN A 214 -48.69 10.23 16.86
CA ASN A 214 -48.72 11.56 16.27
C ASN A 214 -47.76 12.51 17.01
N VAL A 215 -46.57 12.72 16.45
CA VAL A 215 -45.57 13.65 17.00
C VAL A 215 -45.48 14.88 16.12
N THR A 216 -45.79 16.06 16.66
CA THR A 216 -45.81 17.34 15.93
C THR A 216 -44.79 18.36 16.44
N GLY A 217 -44.00 17.98 17.45
CA GLY A 217 -42.91 18.78 17.99
C GLY A 217 -42.21 18.07 19.16
N GLY A 218 -41.14 18.67 19.67
CA GLY A 218 -40.39 18.14 20.81
C GLY A 218 -39.56 16.89 20.50
N VAL A 219 -39.32 16.05 21.52
CA VAL A 219 -38.54 14.81 21.44
C VAL A 219 -39.45 13.61 21.73
N PHE A 220 -39.49 12.63 20.83
CA PHE A 220 -40.09 11.32 21.07
C PHE A 220 -39.03 10.23 20.92
N ALA A 221 -38.71 9.52 22.00
CA ALA A 221 -37.61 8.57 22.02
C ALA A 221 -38.09 7.17 22.44
N ILE A 222 -37.72 6.15 21.67
CA ILE A 222 -38.00 4.77 22.08
C ILE A 222 -37.20 4.39 23.34
N SER A 223 -35.97 4.89 23.46
CA SER A 223 -35.15 4.67 24.65
C SER A 223 -34.18 5.82 24.88
N ARG A 224 -34.05 6.23 26.15
CA ARG A 224 -33.06 7.19 26.64
C ARG A 224 -32.03 6.57 27.58
N GLY A 225 -31.98 5.23 27.69
CA GLY A 225 -31.04 4.48 28.52
C GLY A 225 -30.41 3.31 27.76
N SER A 226 -29.08 3.18 27.82
CA SER A 226 -28.35 2.13 27.11
C SER A 226 -28.41 0.81 27.87
N GLN A 227 -28.97 -0.22 27.25
CA GLN A 227 -29.02 -1.57 27.82
C GLN A 227 -27.80 -2.41 27.40
N GLY A 228 -26.78 -1.78 26.78
CA GLY A 228 -25.53 -2.43 26.38
C GLY A 228 -25.75 -3.66 25.49
N SER A 229 -24.84 -4.64 25.60
CA SER A 229 -24.90 -5.91 24.87
C SER A 229 -25.62 -7.04 25.65
N GLY A 230 -26.44 -6.70 26.64
CA GLY A 230 -27.22 -7.69 27.39
C GLY A 230 -28.49 -8.14 26.65
N SER A 231 -29.28 -9.00 27.28
CA SER A 231 -30.53 -9.55 26.70
C SER A 231 -31.76 -8.64 26.86
N GLY A 232 -31.60 -7.47 27.50
CA GLY A 232 -32.69 -6.53 27.72
C GLY A 232 -33.12 -5.81 26.44
N THR A 233 -34.42 -5.58 26.28
CA THR A 233 -34.99 -4.96 25.07
C THR A 233 -36.01 -3.86 25.41
N THR A 234 -36.25 -2.96 24.45
CA THR A 234 -37.35 -2.00 24.46
C THR A 234 -38.11 -2.11 23.14
N THR A 235 -39.30 -2.70 23.16
CA THR A 235 -40.06 -2.99 21.94
C THR A 235 -41.39 -2.27 21.97
N TRP A 236 -41.67 -1.50 20.93
CA TRP A 236 -42.95 -0.82 20.75
C TRP A 236 -43.71 -1.44 19.58
N TYR A 237 -44.76 -2.21 19.88
CA TYR A 237 -45.61 -2.86 18.89
C TYR A 237 -46.76 -1.93 18.48
N LEU A 238 -46.88 -1.64 17.19
CA LEU A 238 -48.01 -0.96 16.61
C LEU A 238 -48.94 -2.01 16.00
N HIS A 239 -49.94 -2.45 16.77
CA HIS A 239 -50.93 -3.46 16.34
C HIS A 239 -52.00 -2.88 15.42
N GLU A 240 -52.27 -1.59 15.58
CA GLU A 240 -53.19 -0.79 14.77
C GLU A 240 -52.59 0.62 14.62
N GLY A 241 -53.29 1.51 13.91
CA GLY A 241 -52.86 2.88 13.70
C GLY A 241 -51.62 3.05 12.81
N ASN A 242 -51.20 4.31 12.65
CA ASN A 242 -50.10 4.79 11.81
C ASN A 242 -49.07 5.55 12.65
N PHE A 243 -47.88 5.80 12.08
CA PHE A 243 -46.81 6.54 12.74
C PHE A 243 -46.42 7.81 11.95
N PHE A 244 -46.79 8.96 12.50
CA PHE A 244 -46.52 10.26 11.93
C PHE A 244 -45.62 11.10 12.85
N MET A 245 -44.55 11.66 12.29
CA MET A 245 -43.68 12.61 12.97
C MET A 245 -43.43 13.84 12.09
N SER A 246 -43.61 15.03 12.64
CA SER A 246 -43.30 16.30 11.96
C SER A 246 -42.63 17.29 12.90
N ASP A 247 -41.65 18.05 12.41
CA ASP A 247 -40.99 19.15 13.13
C ASP A 247 -40.46 18.75 14.53
N ALA A 248 -39.97 17.52 14.63
CA ALA A 248 -39.63 16.86 15.89
C ALA A 248 -38.26 16.17 15.84
N GLU A 249 -37.82 15.70 17.00
CA GLU A 249 -36.58 14.95 17.17
C GLU A 249 -36.87 13.54 17.67
N THR A 250 -36.26 12.52 17.07
CA THR A 250 -36.28 11.13 17.55
C THR A 250 -34.92 10.71 18.08
N ARG A 251 -34.88 9.86 19.10
CA ARG A 251 -33.63 9.38 19.73
C ARG A 251 -33.72 7.92 20.15
N ASN A 252 -32.57 7.25 20.14
CA ASN A 252 -32.38 5.94 20.74
C ASN A 252 -31.00 5.85 21.42
N SER A 253 -30.97 5.77 22.75
CA SER A 253 -29.70 5.55 23.49
C SER A 253 -29.31 4.08 23.63
N ASN A 254 -30.03 3.17 22.97
CA ASN A 254 -29.74 1.75 22.89
C ASN A 254 -29.72 1.27 21.41
N PRO A 255 -28.79 1.80 20.59
CA PRO A 255 -28.79 1.61 19.13
C PRO A 255 -28.20 0.28 18.67
N THR A 256 -27.98 -0.68 19.58
CA THR A 256 -27.54 -2.02 19.18
C THR A 256 -28.68 -2.70 18.42
N PRO A 257 -28.45 -3.19 17.18
CA PRO A 257 -29.48 -3.83 16.38
C PRO A 257 -30.25 -4.90 17.15
N GLY A 258 -31.58 -4.79 17.18
CA GLY A 258 -32.48 -5.71 17.89
C GLY A 258 -32.85 -5.32 19.32
N ASN A 259 -32.14 -4.39 19.97
CA ASN A 259 -32.40 -4.03 21.36
C ASN A 259 -33.59 -3.08 21.53
N ALA A 260 -33.62 -1.94 20.83
CA ALA A 260 -34.70 -0.95 20.90
C ALA A 260 -35.32 -0.75 19.51
N LYS A 261 -36.60 -1.12 19.32
CA LYS A 261 -37.23 -1.11 17.99
C LYS A 261 -38.74 -0.86 17.99
N PHE A 262 -39.22 -0.24 16.91
CA PHE A 262 -40.64 -0.20 16.58
C PHE A 262 -41.01 -1.41 15.71
N VAL A 263 -42.13 -2.05 16.01
CA VAL A 263 -42.63 -3.21 15.27
C VAL A 263 -43.98 -2.87 14.65
N PHE A 264 -44.05 -2.83 13.33
CA PHE A 264 -45.31 -2.78 12.59
C PHE A 264 -45.92 -4.18 12.62
N ALA A 265 -47.07 -4.32 13.29
CA ALA A 265 -47.67 -5.61 13.64
C ALA A 265 -49.14 -5.73 13.19
N LYS A 266 -49.70 -4.71 12.55
CA LYS A 266 -51.07 -4.78 12.02
C LYS A 266 -51.15 -5.81 10.89
N ASN A 267 -52.18 -6.65 10.89
CA ASN A 267 -52.46 -7.58 9.80
C ASN A 267 -53.11 -6.86 8.59
N ASP A 268 -52.51 -5.75 8.18
CA ASP A 268 -52.91 -4.86 7.08
C ASP A 268 -51.78 -3.84 6.86
N THR A 269 -52.09 -2.75 6.14
CA THR A 269 -51.20 -1.63 5.90
C THR A 269 -51.19 -0.64 7.08
N GLN A 270 -49.99 -0.22 7.47
CA GLN A 270 -49.70 0.88 8.40
C GLN A 270 -48.84 1.91 7.69
N GLN A 271 -49.21 3.18 7.83
CA GLN A 271 -48.50 4.28 7.20
C GLN A 271 -47.41 4.82 8.12
N ILE A 272 -46.29 5.20 7.51
CA ILE A 272 -45.25 6.01 8.15
C ILE A 272 -45.06 7.31 7.38
N SER A 273 -44.86 8.41 8.09
CA SER A 273 -44.45 9.66 7.47
C SER A 273 -43.65 10.55 8.42
N PHE A 274 -42.40 10.83 8.07
CA PHE A 274 -41.50 11.69 8.81
C PHE A 274 -41.25 12.96 7.99
N THR A 275 -41.57 14.14 8.52
CA THR A 275 -41.37 15.43 7.85
C THR A 275 -40.53 16.35 8.73
N ASN A 276 -39.35 16.79 8.27
CA ASN A 276 -38.45 17.62 9.08
C ASN A 276 -38.13 16.99 10.45
N VAL A 277 -37.83 15.69 10.45
CA VAL A 277 -37.48 14.93 11.68
C VAL A 277 -35.96 14.87 11.81
N THR A 278 -35.46 15.20 13.00
CA THR A 278 -34.03 15.10 13.34
C THR A 278 -33.73 13.81 14.10
N TYR A 279 -32.71 13.06 13.67
CA TYR A 279 -32.16 11.94 14.43
C TYR A 279 -31.16 12.45 15.49
N GLY A 280 -31.66 12.66 16.70
CA GLY A 280 -30.98 13.33 17.81
C GLY A 280 -29.95 12.51 18.59
N GLY A 281 -29.65 11.30 18.13
CA GLY A 281 -28.67 10.39 18.70
C GLY A 281 -29.11 8.93 18.69
N GLY A 282 -28.26 8.08 18.11
CA GLY A 282 -28.42 6.64 17.93
C GLY A 282 -29.43 6.25 16.86
N ASP A 283 -29.32 5.01 16.42
CA ASP A 283 -30.04 4.48 15.27
C ASP A 283 -31.46 4.05 15.66
N ILE A 284 -32.44 4.33 14.81
CA ILE A 284 -33.82 3.92 15.03
C ILE A 284 -34.07 2.63 14.26
N HIS A 285 -34.47 1.57 14.97
CA HIS A 285 -34.69 0.26 14.38
C HIS A 285 -36.18 -0.02 14.15
N PHE A 286 -36.46 -0.73 13.05
CA PHE A 286 -37.80 -1.11 12.65
C PHE A 286 -37.86 -2.61 12.35
N GLU A 287 -39.00 -3.22 12.67
CA GLU A 287 -39.36 -4.57 12.21
C GLU A 287 -40.75 -4.54 11.60
N ILE A 288 -40.91 -5.16 10.44
CA ILE A 288 -42.18 -5.34 9.76
C ILE A 288 -42.55 -6.82 9.89
N SER A 289 -43.64 -7.10 10.60
CA SER A 289 -44.12 -8.47 10.85
C SER A 289 -44.63 -9.14 9.56
N ASP A 290 -44.62 -10.48 9.51
CA ASP A 290 -44.94 -11.29 8.32
C ASP A 290 -46.25 -10.91 7.60
N SER A 291 -47.25 -10.50 8.36
CA SER A 291 -48.59 -10.14 7.90
C SER A 291 -48.82 -8.64 7.71
N SER A 292 -47.79 -7.81 7.88
CA SER A 292 -47.88 -6.35 7.89
C SER A 292 -47.31 -5.74 6.63
N THR A 293 -47.90 -4.64 6.19
CA THR A 293 -47.33 -3.76 5.14
C THR A 293 -46.99 -2.40 5.75
N MET A 294 -45.73 -1.99 5.70
CA MET A 294 -45.30 -0.63 6.03
C MET A 294 -45.37 0.24 4.77
N GLN A 295 -46.26 1.23 4.75
CA GLN A 295 -46.41 2.16 3.62
C GLN A 295 -45.68 3.48 3.92
N VAL A 296 -44.62 3.75 3.14
CA VAL A 296 -43.81 4.97 3.23
C VAL A 296 -44.44 6.06 2.35
N LEU A 297 -45.17 7.00 2.96
CA LEU A 297 -45.97 8.00 2.23
C LEU A 297 -45.16 9.15 1.63
N GLN A 298 -44.07 9.54 2.30
CA GLN A 298 -43.23 10.68 1.96
C GLN A 298 -41.75 10.26 2.05
N ASP A 299 -40.82 11.17 1.80
CA ASP A 299 -39.39 10.90 1.93
C ASP A 299 -39.05 10.40 3.34
N PHE A 300 -38.42 9.23 3.42
CA PHE A 300 -38.04 8.57 4.66
C PHE A 300 -36.61 8.08 4.60
N ALA A 301 -35.79 8.54 5.55
CA ALA A 301 -34.40 8.11 5.71
C ALA A 301 -34.31 7.13 6.89
N ALA A 302 -34.02 5.86 6.62
CA ALA A 302 -33.76 4.84 7.63
C ALA A 302 -32.28 4.88 8.04
N ASN A 303 -32.01 5.10 9.32
CA ASN A 303 -30.65 5.24 9.85
C ASN A 303 -30.19 4.07 10.74
N GLY A 304 -30.94 2.97 10.77
CA GLY A 304 -30.64 1.81 11.60
C GLY A 304 -31.03 0.49 10.94
N LEU A 305 -31.11 -0.58 11.73
CA LEU A 305 -31.62 -1.87 11.27
C LEU A 305 -33.12 -1.81 10.95
N MET A 306 -33.48 -2.18 9.73
CA MET A 306 -34.85 -2.42 9.27
C MET A 306 -35.01 -3.89 8.88
N VAL A 307 -35.69 -4.67 9.73
CA VAL A 307 -35.97 -6.09 9.49
C VAL A 307 -37.31 -6.24 8.76
N ASN A 308 -37.28 -6.73 7.53
CA ASN A 308 -38.47 -6.94 6.73
C ASN A 308 -38.88 -8.41 6.67
N LYS A 309 -39.90 -8.79 7.44
CA LYS A 309 -40.57 -10.09 7.30
C LYS A 309 -41.93 -9.97 6.60
N GLY A 310 -42.54 -8.78 6.65
CA GLY A 310 -43.73 -8.40 5.88
C GLY A 310 -43.40 -7.72 4.55
N ALA A 311 -44.15 -6.69 4.19
CA ALA A 311 -43.96 -5.92 2.97
C ALA A 311 -43.66 -4.44 3.27
N ILE A 312 -42.89 -3.80 2.39
CA ILE A 312 -42.65 -2.36 2.43
C ILE A 312 -43.14 -1.78 1.09
N ASP A 313 -44.12 -0.89 1.16
CA ASP A 313 -44.70 -0.19 0.03
C ASP A 313 -44.21 1.27 0.01
N VAL A 314 -43.40 1.64 -0.98
CA VAL A 314 -42.78 2.97 -1.05
C VAL A 314 -43.55 3.85 -2.02
N GLN A 315 -44.27 4.85 -1.48
CA GLN A 315 -45.01 5.85 -2.25
C GLN A 315 -44.21 7.17 -2.41
N GLY A 316 -43.37 7.49 -1.41
CA GLY A 316 -42.38 8.58 -1.45
C GLY A 316 -41.00 8.11 -1.92
N THR A 317 -39.93 8.57 -1.24
CA THR A 317 -38.59 7.99 -1.37
C THR A 317 -38.18 7.27 -0.10
N LEU A 318 -37.42 6.18 -0.25
CA LEU A 318 -36.77 5.47 0.85
C LEU A 318 -35.26 5.58 0.68
N THR A 319 -34.56 6.03 1.71
CA THR A 319 -33.10 6.10 1.74
C THR A 319 -32.56 5.32 2.92
N PHE A 320 -31.62 4.41 2.69
CA PHE A 320 -30.82 3.78 3.73
C PHE A 320 -29.53 4.59 3.88
N THR A 321 -29.36 5.26 5.02
CA THR A 321 -28.22 6.15 5.26
C THR A 321 -26.95 5.38 5.63
N ASP A 322 -25.83 6.08 5.77
CA ASP A 322 -24.57 5.51 6.28
C ASP A 322 -24.77 4.67 7.56
N GLY A 323 -24.19 3.48 7.58
CA GLY A 323 -24.29 2.48 8.66
C GLY A 323 -25.63 1.77 8.82
N SER A 324 -26.67 2.14 8.06
CA SER A 324 -27.98 1.48 8.16
C SER A 324 -27.99 0.10 7.48
N VAL A 325 -28.86 -0.79 7.96
CA VAL A 325 -28.98 -2.17 7.45
C VAL A 325 -30.42 -2.47 7.11
N TYR A 326 -30.68 -2.87 5.87
CA TYR A 326 -31.92 -3.51 5.48
C TYR A 326 -31.74 -5.02 5.53
N GLU A 327 -32.51 -5.71 6.37
CA GLU A 327 -32.54 -7.16 6.41
C GLU A 327 -33.80 -7.69 5.70
N HIS A 328 -33.61 -8.39 4.59
CA HIS A 328 -34.67 -9.18 3.95
C HIS A 328 -34.81 -10.54 4.66
N ALA A 329 -35.65 -10.57 5.69
CA ALA A 329 -35.82 -11.68 6.62
C ALA A 329 -37.06 -12.56 6.30
N ARG A 330 -37.43 -12.64 5.02
CA ARG A 330 -38.52 -13.48 4.51
C ARG A 330 -38.11 -14.19 3.22
N ASP A 331 -38.87 -15.22 2.85
CA ASP A 331 -38.82 -15.80 1.51
C ASP A 331 -39.77 -15.01 0.59
N GLU A 332 -39.41 -14.90 -0.70
CA GLU A 332 -40.20 -14.16 -1.70
C GLU A 332 -40.45 -12.68 -1.31
N GLY A 333 -41.52 -12.08 -1.82
CA GLY A 333 -41.82 -10.66 -1.65
C GLY A 333 -40.98 -9.77 -2.59
N SER A 334 -40.88 -8.50 -2.24
CA SER A 334 -40.08 -7.50 -2.97
C SER A 334 -39.05 -6.88 -2.03
N VAL A 335 -37.88 -6.55 -2.57
CA VAL A 335 -36.96 -5.59 -1.94
C VAL A 335 -37.52 -4.19 -2.23
N PRO A 336 -37.68 -3.30 -1.25
CA PRO A 336 -38.18 -1.96 -1.53
C PRO A 336 -37.18 -1.21 -2.42
N THR A 337 -37.68 -0.48 -3.41
CA THR A 337 -36.85 0.44 -4.20
C THR A 337 -36.35 1.55 -3.27
N ALA A 338 -35.04 1.68 -3.15
CA ALA A 338 -34.41 2.62 -2.23
C ALA A 338 -33.13 3.23 -2.80
N THR A 339 -32.74 4.37 -2.24
CA THR A 339 -31.39 4.92 -2.36
C THR A 339 -30.52 4.30 -1.28
N TRP A 340 -29.38 3.72 -1.67
CA TRP A 340 -28.43 3.09 -0.77
C TRP A 340 -27.20 4.00 -0.63
N GLU A 341 -27.11 4.76 0.47
CA GLU A 341 -25.99 5.68 0.68
C GLU A 341 -24.70 4.93 1.04
N MET A 342 -23.57 5.65 0.94
CA MET A 342 -22.27 5.16 1.37
C MET A 342 -22.34 4.59 2.78
N GLY A 343 -21.87 3.35 2.95
CA GLY A 343 -21.85 2.60 4.20
C GLY A 343 -23.11 1.79 4.52
N SER A 344 -24.22 1.97 3.79
CA SER A 344 -25.44 1.17 3.97
C SER A 344 -25.27 -0.29 3.51
N GLU A 345 -26.07 -1.21 4.08
CA GLU A 345 -26.02 -2.64 3.76
C GLU A 345 -27.41 -3.20 3.43
N ALA A 346 -27.49 -3.95 2.33
CA ALA A 346 -28.59 -4.87 2.05
C ALA A 346 -28.19 -6.29 2.46
N LEU A 347 -28.88 -6.85 3.44
CA LEU A 347 -28.60 -8.16 4.04
C LEU A 347 -29.75 -9.13 3.74
N PHE A 348 -29.45 -10.28 3.16
CA PHE A 348 -30.43 -11.32 2.83
C PHE A 348 -30.25 -12.52 3.75
N THR A 349 -31.26 -12.79 4.59
CA THR A 349 -31.23 -13.89 5.58
C THR A 349 -32.40 -14.86 5.46
N GLY A 350 -33.56 -14.38 5.01
CA GLY A 350 -34.80 -15.16 5.01
C GLY A 350 -35.08 -16.00 3.76
N ILE A 351 -34.21 -15.94 2.75
CA ILE A 351 -34.44 -16.61 1.45
C ILE A 351 -34.28 -18.12 1.58
N THR A 352 -35.28 -18.88 1.12
CA THR A 352 -35.27 -20.35 1.13
C THR A 352 -35.55 -20.94 -0.25
N GLY A 353 -36.60 -20.52 -0.96
CA GLY A 353 -37.07 -21.16 -2.19
C GLY A 353 -37.02 -20.28 -3.43
N SER A 354 -37.21 -18.97 -3.26
CA SER A 354 -37.51 -18.04 -4.34
C SER A 354 -36.83 -16.69 -4.11
N ALA A 355 -36.28 -16.10 -5.19
CA ALA A 355 -35.67 -14.79 -5.11
C ALA A 355 -36.74 -13.69 -4.95
N PRO A 356 -36.48 -12.63 -4.16
CA PRO A 356 -37.41 -11.52 -4.05
C PRO A 356 -37.45 -10.73 -5.37
N ALA A 357 -38.60 -10.12 -5.67
CA ALA A 357 -38.72 -9.14 -6.72
C ALA A 357 -37.91 -7.87 -6.39
N ASP A 358 -37.59 -7.08 -7.41
CA ASP A 358 -36.91 -5.77 -7.26
C ASP A 358 -35.55 -5.80 -6.54
N ARG A 359 -34.93 -6.98 -6.48
CA ARG A 359 -33.60 -7.23 -5.88
C ARG A 359 -32.41 -6.72 -6.70
N GLY A 360 -32.65 -6.28 -7.93
CA GLY A 360 -31.61 -5.72 -8.80
C GLY A 360 -31.56 -4.21 -8.62
N GLN A 361 -30.75 -3.74 -7.66
CA GLN A 361 -30.59 -2.32 -7.34
C GLN A 361 -29.12 -1.95 -7.17
N ASP A 362 -28.84 -0.64 -7.20
CA ASP A 362 -27.54 -0.07 -6.89
C ASP A 362 -27.28 -0.06 -5.37
N TYR A 363 -27.03 -1.22 -4.77
CA TYR A 363 -26.69 -1.33 -3.35
C TYR A 363 -25.33 -0.68 -3.06
N TYR A 364 -25.13 -0.16 -1.85
CA TYR A 364 -23.76 0.15 -1.40
C TYR A 364 -23.04 -1.15 -1.00
N ASN A 365 -23.36 -1.74 0.15
CA ASN A 365 -22.91 -3.10 0.51
C ASN A 365 -24.03 -4.13 0.30
N LEU A 366 -23.66 -5.36 -0.09
CA LEU A 366 -24.57 -6.49 -0.25
C LEU A 366 -24.05 -7.73 0.49
N THR A 367 -24.81 -8.23 1.45
CA THR A 367 -24.49 -9.47 2.18
C THR A 367 -25.53 -10.55 1.93
N LEU A 368 -25.05 -11.72 1.51
CA LEU A 368 -25.84 -12.93 1.24
C LEU A 368 -25.53 -13.98 2.31
N ASN A 369 -26.43 -14.13 3.27
CA ASN A 369 -26.35 -15.11 4.35
C ASN A 369 -27.65 -15.92 4.43
N THR A 370 -27.85 -16.76 3.42
CA THR A 370 -29.10 -17.50 3.19
C THR A 370 -28.89 -19.01 3.40
N PRO A 371 -28.64 -19.48 4.63
CA PRO A 371 -28.35 -20.89 4.90
C PRO A 371 -29.52 -21.84 4.61
N GLY A 372 -30.75 -21.31 4.56
CA GLY A 372 -31.96 -22.05 4.22
C GLY A 372 -32.20 -22.23 2.72
N MET A 373 -31.33 -21.74 1.85
CA MET A 373 -31.59 -21.71 0.41
C MET A 373 -31.51 -23.11 -0.24
N LEU A 374 -32.58 -23.47 -0.97
CA LEU A 374 -32.82 -24.80 -1.56
C LEU A 374 -32.79 -24.80 -3.10
N SER A 375 -32.86 -23.63 -3.73
CA SER A 375 -32.89 -23.48 -5.19
C SER A 375 -31.85 -22.45 -5.65
N ASN A 376 -31.38 -22.58 -6.90
CA ASN A 376 -30.37 -21.64 -7.41
C ASN A 376 -31.04 -20.34 -7.83
N LEU A 377 -30.60 -19.21 -7.27
CA LEU A 377 -31.18 -17.90 -7.47
C LEU A 377 -30.17 -16.96 -8.12
N ASP A 378 -30.62 -15.78 -8.53
CA ASP A 378 -29.80 -14.70 -9.07
C ASP A 378 -30.19 -13.38 -8.43
N MET A 379 -29.32 -12.37 -8.46
CA MET A 379 -29.57 -11.03 -7.91
C MET A 379 -30.11 -10.04 -8.97
N ASN A 380 -30.25 -10.46 -10.23
CA ASN A 380 -30.69 -9.61 -11.35
C ASN A 380 -29.97 -8.24 -11.41
N LEU A 381 -28.66 -8.25 -11.19
CA LEU A 381 -27.85 -7.02 -11.13
C LEU A 381 -27.43 -6.49 -12.50
N ASP A 382 -28.00 -6.98 -13.60
CA ASP A 382 -27.70 -6.46 -14.93
C ASP A 382 -28.03 -4.97 -15.03
N GLY A 383 -27.01 -4.15 -15.32
CA GLY A 383 -27.10 -2.70 -15.37
C GLY A 383 -26.86 -1.98 -14.04
N ASN A 384 -26.64 -2.70 -12.94
CA ASN A 384 -26.50 -2.12 -11.59
C ASN A 384 -25.03 -2.05 -11.11
N THR A 385 -24.80 -1.23 -10.10
CA THR A 385 -23.52 -0.97 -9.44
C THR A 385 -23.60 -1.27 -7.95
N ILE A 386 -22.67 -2.09 -7.46
CA ILE A 386 -22.40 -2.24 -6.02
C ILE A 386 -21.34 -1.21 -5.63
N GLY A 387 -21.71 -0.23 -4.80
CA GLY A 387 -20.85 0.89 -4.42
C GLY A 387 -19.74 0.54 -3.42
N GLY A 388 -19.91 -0.55 -2.68
CA GLY A 388 -18.98 -1.11 -1.69
C GLY A 388 -18.79 -2.61 -1.92
N ASP A 389 -18.90 -3.40 -0.85
CA ASP A 389 -18.52 -4.81 -0.85
C ASP A 389 -19.70 -5.75 -1.14
N ILE A 390 -19.42 -6.88 -1.78
CA ILE A 390 -20.29 -8.06 -1.79
C ILE A 390 -19.71 -9.10 -0.83
N ARG A 391 -20.51 -9.59 0.12
CA ARG A 391 -20.12 -10.65 1.04
C ARG A 391 -21.07 -11.85 0.95
N VAL A 392 -20.54 -13.00 0.60
CA VAL A 392 -21.28 -14.27 0.58
C VAL A 392 -20.84 -15.11 1.76
N VAL A 393 -21.69 -15.15 2.78
CA VAL A 393 -21.42 -15.84 4.05
C VAL A 393 -21.87 -17.29 3.98
N ASN A 394 -23.08 -17.55 3.47
CA ASN A 394 -23.63 -18.89 3.33
C ASN A 394 -24.77 -18.89 2.30
N THR A 395 -24.85 -19.91 1.46
CA THR A 395 -25.90 -20.05 0.43
C THR A 395 -26.71 -21.34 0.56
N GLY A 396 -26.66 -21.97 1.73
CA GLY A 396 -27.31 -23.23 2.01
C GLY A 396 -26.86 -24.34 1.06
N SER A 397 -27.82 -25.03 0.46
CA SER A 397 -27.57 -26.13 -0.49
C SER A 397 -27.53 -25.68 -1.96
N ALA A 398 -27.72 -24.38 -2.20
CA ALA A 398 -27.86 -23.81 -3.53
C ALA A 398 -26.87 -22.66 -3.75
N ARG A 399 -27.14 -21.81 -4.75
CA ARG A 399 -26.15 -20.89 -5.31
C ARG A 399 -26.76 -19.53 -5.63
N TRP A 400 -26.00 -18.48 -5.38
CA TRP A 400 -26.31 -17.13 -5.84
C TRP A 400 -25.58 -16.79 -7.12
N ARG A 401 -26.28 -16.11 -8.02
CA ARG A 401 -25.73 -15.57 -9.27
C ARG A 401 -25.82 -14.06 -9.28
N LEU A 402 -24.86 -13.37 -9.90
CA LEU A 402 -24.98 -11.93 -10.13
C LEU A 402 -26.16 -11.59 -11.06
N VAL A 403 -26.32 -12.34 -12.16
CA VAL A 403 -27.38 -12.07 -13.17
C VAL A 403 -28.21 -13.31 -13.55
N GLY A 404 -29.47 -13.05 -13.90
CA GLY A 404 -30.52 -14.05 -14.19
C GLY A 404 -30.66 -14.47 -15.66
N GLY A 405 -29.55 -14.59 -16.40
CA GLY A 405 -29.59 -15.07 -17.78
C GLY A 405 -30.00 -14.04 -18.84
N ASN A 406 -29.83 -12.75 -18.54
CA ASN A 406 -29.82 -11.63 -19.48
C ASN A 406 -28.38 -11.22 -19.81
N SER A 407 -28.18 -10.55 -20.94
CA SER A 407 -26.93 -9.82 -21.21
C SER A 407 -26.91 -8.52 -20.40
N GLY A 408 -25.76 -8.12 -19.87
CA GLY A 408 -25.66 -6.91 -19.06
C GLY A 408 -24.28 -6.68 -18.45
N VAL A 409 -24.13 -5.51 -17.82
CA VAL A 409 -22.91 -5.11 -17.10
C VAL A 409 -23.24 -4.99 -15.61
N VAL A 410 -22.41 -5.57 -14.75
CA VAL A 410 -22.43 -5.34 -13.29
C VAL A 410 -21.15 -4.58 -12.93
N THR A 411 -21.26 -3.49 -12.17
CA THR A 411 -20.08 -2.78 -11.65
C THR A 411 -19.95 -3.04 -10.16
N ILE A 412 -18.74 -3.35 -9.68
CA ILE A 412 -18.44 -3.59 -8.26
C ILE A 412 -17.27 -2.69 -7.90
N MET A 413 -17.51 -1.74 -7.01
CA MET A 413 -16.50 -0.75 -6.61
C MET A 413 -15.62 -1.24 -5.45
N GLY A 414 -16.16 -2.06 -4.55
CA GLY A 414 -15.43 -2.66 -3.43
C GLY A 414 -15.01 -4.11 -3.67
N ASN A 415 -14.85 -4.84 -2.58
CA ASN A 415 -14.33 -6.20 -2.55
C ASN A 415 -15.45 -7.25 -2.71
N VAL A 416 -15.08 -8.43 -3.18
CA VAL A 416 -15.95 -9.61 -3.22
C VAL A 416 -15.40 -10.67 -2.27
N TYR A 417 -16.13 -10.93 -1.19
CA TYR A 417 -15.80 -11.96 -0.21
C TYR A 417 -16.70 -13.18 -0.39
N VAL A 418 -16.12 -14.38 -0.48
CA VAL A 418 -16.86 -15.65 -0.48
C VAL A 418 -16.30 -16.54 0.61
N GLU A 419 -17.07 -16.74 1.68
CA GLU A 419 -16.64 -17.44 2.89
C GLU A 419 -17.12 -18.90 2.90
N ASP A 420 -18.35 -19.14 2.46
CA ASP A 420 -18.94 -20.47 2.30
C ASP A 420 -20.07 -20.41 1.23
N GLY A 421 -20.60 -21.57 0.86
CA GLY A 421 -21.67 -21.68 -0.13
C GLY A 421 -21.16 -21.61 -1.58
N SER A 422 -21.98 -21.09 -2.48
CA SER A 422 -21.69 -21.03 -3.91
C SER A 422 -22.11 -19.68 -4.51
N PHE A 423 -21.13 -18.96 -5.05
CA PHE A 423 -21.31 -17.67 -5.71
C PHE A 423 -20.81 -17.71 -7.16
N GLU A 424 -21.60 -17.16 -8.07
CA GLU A 424 -21.43 -17.36 -9.50
C GLU A 424 -21.78 -16.09 -10.27
N THR A 425 -21.17 -15.81 -11.43
CA THR A 425 -21.61 -14.64 -12.23
C THR A 425 -22.97 -14.89 -12.89
N GLN A 426 -23.15 -16.06 -13.52
CA GLN A 426 -24.40 -16.44 -14.19
C GLN A 426 -24.53 -17.98 -14.34
N GLY A 427 -25.73 -18.45 -14.69
CA GLY A 427 -26.05 -19.88 -14.82
C GLY A 427 -26.91 -20.28 -16.04
N THR A 428 -27.05 -19.44 -17.06
CA THR A 428 -27.93 -19.69 -18.21
C THR A 428 -27.29 -20.54 -19.31
N SER A 429 -28.12 -21.34 -19.98
CA SER A 429 -27.71 -22.07 -21.20
C SER A 429 -28.02 -21.30 -22.49
N SER A 430 -28.64 -20.12 -22.40
CA SER A 430 -28.93 -19.25 -23.54
C SER A 430 -27.74 -18.35 -23.89
N PRO A 431 -27.55 -17.99 -25.16
CA PRO A 431 -26.54 -17.02 -25.56
C PRO A 431 -26.77 -15.68 -24.85
N THR A 432 -25.83 -15.28 -24.00
CA THR A 432 -25.85 -14.04 -23.21
C THR A 432 -24.45 -13.47 -23.14
N GLU A 433 -24.33 -12.16 -22.96
CA GLU A 433 -23.06 -11.45 -22.80
C GLU A 433 -23.08 -10.75 -21.45
N VAL A 434 -22.29 -11.25 -20.50
CA VAL A 434 -22.23 -10.72 -19.14
C VAL A 434 -20.84 -10.14 -18.89
N VAL A 435 -20.80 -8.90 -18.43
CA VAL A 435 -19.54 -8.22 -18.07
C VAL A 435 -19.61 -7.80 -16.60
N VAL A 436 -18.60 -8.17 -15.83
CA VAL A 436 -18.39 -7.62 -14.49
C VAL A 436 -17.21 -6.66 -14.56
N LYS A 437 -17.38 -5.42 -14.09
CA LYS A 437 -16.30 -4.45 -13.92
C LYS A 437 -16.02 -4.33 -12.43
N HIS A 438 -14.86 -4.77 -11.98
CA HIS A 438 -14.55 -4.90 -10.57
C HIS A 438 -13.29 -4.09 -10.22
N HIS A 439 -13.37 -3.26 -9.18
CA HIS A 439 -12.31 -2.34 -8.75
C HIS A 439 -11.67 -2.68 -7.40
N GLY A 440 -12.11 -3.75 -6.73
CA GLY A 440 -11.55 -4.21 -5.46
C GLY A 440 -11.03 -5.63 -5.54
N ASP A 441 -10.69 -6.19 -4.39
CA ASP A 441 -10.13 -7.53 -4.28
C ASP A 441 -11.22 -8.61 -4.42
N VAL A 442 -10.86 -9.75 -5.00
CA VAL A 442 -11.63 -11.00 -4.86
C VAL A 442 -10.95 -11.87 -3.80
N VAL A 443 -11.68 -12.19 -2.73
CA VAL A 443 -11.20 -13.02 -1.62
C VAL A 443 -12.15 -14.18 -1.37
N VAL A 444 -11.73 -15.37 -1.80
CA VAL A 444 -12.50 -16.61 -1.62
C VAL A 444 -11.77 -17.49 -0.59
N THR A 445 -12.43 -17.82 0.52
CA THR A 445 -11.84 -18.58 1.64
C THR A 445 -12.54 -19.93 1.89
N GLY A 446 -13.64 -20.18 1.20
CA GLY A 446 -14.37 -21.43 1.26
C GLY A 446 -15.42 -21.53 0.15
N GLY A 447 -16.18 -22.64 0.14
CA GLY A 447 -17.28 -22.83 -0.80
C GLY A 447 -16.85 -22.98 -2.28
N THR A 448 -17.67 -22.45 -3.18
CA THR A 448 -17.45 -22.43 -4.64
C THR A 448 -17.57 -21.01 -5.20
N PHE A 449 -16.56 -20.54 -5.92
CA PHE A 449 -16.62 -19.32 -6.72
C PHE A 449 -16.48 -19.67 -8.20
N ALA A 450 -17.48 -19.32 -9.02
CA ALA A 450 -17.51 -19.73 -10.42
C ALA A 450 -17.79 -18.57 -11.35
N ILE A 451 -16.95 -18.39 -12.37
CA ILE A 451 -17.19 -17.35 -13.38
C ILE A 451 -18.44 -17.64 -14.23
N SER A 452 -18.75 -18.91 -14.47
CA SER A 452 -19.90 -19.29 -15.29
C SER A 452 -20.35 -20.69 -14.92
N ARG A 453 -21.65 -20.88 -14.73
CA ARG A 453 -22.23 -22.19 -14.39
C ARG A 453 -23.30 -22.65 -15.37
N GLY A 454 -23.52 -21.89 -16.44
CA GLY A 454 -24.30 -22.28 -17.62
C GLY A 454 -23.46 -22.26 -18.89
N SER A 455 -23.86 -23.02 -19.91
CA SER A 455 -23.08 -23.16 -21.16
C SER A 455 -23.16 -21.96 -22.10
N GLN A 456 -24.07 -21.00 -21.82
CA GLN A 456 -24.34 -19.81 -22.63
C GLN A 456 -24.40 -20.07 -24.15
N GLY A 457 -25.18 -21.06 -24.57
CA GLY A 457 -25.36 -21.40 -25.98
C GLY A 457 -24.16 -22.10 -26.61
N SER A 458 -23.36 -22.81 -25.81
CA SER A 458 -22.23 -23.65 -26.25
C SER A 458 -21.19 -22.87 -27.06
N GLY A 459 -20.69 -21.76 -26.50
CA GLY A 459 -19.59 -20.97 -27.07
C GLY A 459 -20.01 -19.74 -27.88
N THR A 460 -21.29 -19.36 -27.86
CA THR A 460 -21.78 -18.11 -28.49
C THR A 460 -21.91 -16.96 -27.51
N GLY A 461 -22.35 -17.23 -26.27
CA GLY A 461 -22.37 -16.24 -25.20
C GLY A 461 -21.06 -16.15 -24.43
N THR A 462 -20.86 -15.01 -23.75
CA THR A 462 -19.63 -14.68 -23.02
C THR A 462 -19.90 -14.26 -21.58
N THR A 463 -18.92 -14.49 -20.70
CA THR A 463 -18.86 -13.92 -19.35
C THR A 463 -17.46 -13.38 -19.08
N LYS A 464 -17.27 -12.06 -19.02
CA LYS A 464 -15.97 -11.47 -18.72
C LYS A 464 -15.99 -10.77 -17.37
N TRP A 465 -15.09 -11.16 -16.47
CA TRP A 465 -14.90 -10.47 -15.20
C TRP A 465 -13.62 -9.64 -15.29
N TYR A 466 -13.76 -8.34 -15.55
CA TYR A 466 -12.64 -7.41 -15.60
C TYR A 466 -12.25 -6.97 -14.20
N MET A 467 -11.08 -7.41 -13.76
CA MET A 467 -10.38 -6.90 -12.58
C MET A 467 -9.62 -5.63 -12.99
N LEU A 468 -10.23 -4.48 -12.80
CA LEU A 468 -9.68 -3.16 -13.18
C LEU A 468 -8.73 -2.57 -12.12
N ALA A 469 -8.76 -3.14 -10.93
CA ALA A 469 -7.85 -2.94 -9.81
C ALA A 469 -8.01 -4.15 -8.85
N GLY A 470 -7.23 -4.17 -7.77
CA GLY A 470 -7.32 -5.18 -6.73
C GLY A 470 -6.70 -6.53 -7.10
N ASP A 471 -6.51 -7.35 -6.07
CA ASP A 471 -5.87 -8.67 -6.13
C ASP A 471 -6.91 -9.81 -6.18
N PHE A 472 -6.48 -10.99 -6.62
CA PHE A 472 -7.33 -12.18 -6.74
C PHE A 472 -6.80 -13.32 -5.88
N SER A 473 -7.58 -13.75 -4.89
CA SER A 473 -7.21 -14.85 -4.01
C SER A 473 -8.30 -15.92 -3.87
N ILE A 474 -7.90 -17.18 -3.99
CA ILE A 474 -8.73 -18.34 -3.67
C ILE A 474 -7.95 -19.25 -2.74
N SER A 475 -8.52 -19.52 -1.57
CA SER A 475 -7.99 -20.44 -0.57
C SER A 475 -9.06 -21.44 -0.11
N ASN A 476 -8.70 -22.71 0.01
CA ASN A 476 -9.57 -23.78 0.55
C ASN A 476 -10.96 -23.87 -0.11
N ALA A 477 -11.06 -23.53 -1.40
CA ALA A 477 -12.31 -23.39 -2.11
C ALA A 477 -12.28 -24.03 -3.50
N THR A 478 -13.44 -24.15 -4.12
CA THR A 478 -13.60 -24.70 -5.46
C THR A 478 -13.80 -23.58 -6.50
N THR A 479 -13.06 -23.62 -7.61
CA THR A 479 -13.33 -22.78 -8.79
C THR A 479 -13.93 -23.60 -9.93
N ARG A 480 -14.84 -23.00 -10.71
CA ARG A 480 -15.60 -23.69 -11.78
C ARG A 480 -15.90 -22.79 -12.98
N ASN A 481 -16.00 -23.43 -14.15
CA ASN A 481 -16.47 -22.81 -15.38
C ASN A 481 -17.25 -23.82 -16.27
N SER A 482 -18.53 -23.55 -16.55
CA SER A 482 -19.34 -24.34 -17.49
C SER A 482 -19.36 -23.78 -18.92
N ASN A 483 -18.68 -22.66 -19.19
CA ASN A 483 -18.51 -22.05 -20.51
C ASN A 483 -17.00 -21.88 -20.81
N PRO A 484 -16.27 -22.98 -21.08
CA PRO A 484 -14.81 -22.97 -21.18
C PRO A 484 -14.26 -22.04 -22.28
N THR A 485 -15.03 -21.76 -23.34
CA THR A 485 -14.57 -20.93 -24.47
C THR A 485 -15.03 -19.48 -24.39
N GLY A 486 -16.01 -19.16 -23.54
CA GLY A 486 -16.64 -17.83 -23.51
C GLY A 486 -16.53 -17.09 -22.18
N ALA A 487 -16.07 -17.76 -21.11
CA ALA A 487 -15.93 -17.15 -19.79
C ALA A 487 -14.45 -16.98 -19.39
N THR A 488 -14.04 -15.78 -18.95
CA THR A 488 -12.66 -15.52 -18.51
C THR A 488 -12.55 -14.43 -17.44
N PHE A 489 -11.67 -14.61 -16.46
CA PHE A 489 -11.24 -13.53 -15.57
C PHE A 489 -10.16 -12.72 -16.29
N VAL A 490 -10.39 -11.41 -16.46
CA VAL A 490 -9.51 -10.49 -17.18
C VAL A 490 -8.82 -9.58 -16.19
N PHE A 491 -7.51 -9.76 -16.00
CA PHE A 491 -6.64 -8.83 -15.27
C PHE A 491 -6.33 -7.65 -16.20
N ALA A 492 -6.78 -6.45 -15.81
CA ALA A 492 -6.83 -5.28 -16.69
C ALA A 492 -6.37 -3.99 -16.00
N ASP A 493 -5.80 -4.06 -14.80
CA ASP A 493 -5.20 -2.90 -14.16
C ASP A 493 -3.91 -2.50 -14.89
N THR A 494 -3.87 -1.25 -15.34
CA THR A 494 -2.73 -0.65 -16.05
C THR A 494 -1.94 0.33 -15.18
N ALA A 495 -2.41 0.57 -13.95
CA ALA A 495 -1.75 1.46 -12.99
C ALA A 495 -0.71 0.73 -12.12
N GLY A 496 -0.86 -0.59 -11.92
CA GLY A 496 0.06 -1.39 -11.12
C GLY A 496 -0.09 -2.90 -11.34
N PRO A 497 0.78 -3.71 -10.71
CA PRO A 497 0.67 -5.16 -10.76
C PRO A 497 -0.53 -5.66 -9.94
N GLN A 498 -1.26 -6.64 -10.47
CA GLN A 498 -2.27 -7.40 -9.75
C GLN A 498 -1.69 -8.75 -9.33
N ASN A 499 -1.88 -9.14 -8.08
CA ASN A 499 -1.41 -10.43 -7.56
C ASN A 499 -2.49 -11.49 -7.70
N ILE A 500 -2.07 -12.72 -8.05
CA ILE A 500 -2.91 -13.91 -7.98
C ILE A 500 -2.35 -14.90 -6.96
N ILE A 501 -3.18 -15.27 -5.98
CA ILE A 501 -2.81 -16.19 -4.90
C ILE A 501 -3.79 -17.36 -4.89
N LEU A 502 -3.29 -18.56 -5.16
CA LEU A 502 -4.08 -19.78 -5.18
C LEU A 502 -3.49 -20.79 -4.18
N ASP A 503 -4.23 -21.07 -3.11
CA ASP A 503 -3.83 -22.00 -2.06
C ASP A 503 -4.89 -23.08 -1.82
N ASN A 504 -4.52 -24.36 -1.91
CA ASN A 504 -5.45 -25.48 -1.74
C ASN A 504 -6.75 -25.35 -2.58
N VAL A 505 -6.61 -24.96 -3.85
CA VAL A 505 -7.76 -24.75 -4.77
C VAL A 505 -8.18 -26.07 -5.40
N THR A 506 -9.49 -26.36 -5.35
CA THR A 506 -10.09 -27.45 -6.13
C THR A 506 -10.61 -26.93 -7.46
N TYR A 507 -10.06 -27.42 -8.58
CA TYR A 507 -10.53 -27.06 -9.92
C TYR A 507 -11.66 -27.99 -10.35
N GLY A 508 -12.90 -27.48 -10.34
CA GLY A 508 -14.02 -28.17 -10.95
C GLY A 508 -14.01 -28.05 -12.49
N GLY A 509 -15.03 -28.61 -13.15
CA GLY A 509 -15.11 -28.59 -14.62
C GLY A 509 -14.90 -27.19 -15.21
N GLY A 510 -14.09 -27.13 -16.28
CA GLY A 510 -13.67 -25.90 -16.99
C GLY A 510 -12.62 -25.05 -16.27
N GLY A 511 -12.21 -25.39 -15.05
CA GLY A 511 -11.08 -24.78 -14.34
C GLY A 511 -11.23 -23.27 -14.08
N LEU A 512 -10.08 -22.60 -13.99
CA LEU A 512 -9.93 -21.16 -13.79
C LEU A 512 -9.38 -20.53 -15.09
N PRO A 513 -10.24 -19.98 -15.97
CA PRO A 513 -9.79 -19.27 -17.16
C PRO A 513 -9.25 -17.88 -16.81
N VAL A 514 -8.05 -17.55 -17.28
CA VAL A 514 -7.33 -16.31 -16.99
C VAL A 514 -6.91 -15.64 -18.28
N GLN A 515 -7.14 -14.33 -18.36
CA GLN A 515 -6.61 -13.45 -19.40
C GLN A 515 -5.91 -12.27 -18.72
N VAL A 516 -4.74 -11.89 -19.21
CA VAL A 516 -4.06 -10.65 -18.81
C VAL A 516 -4.09 -9.71 -20.00
N ASP A 517 -4.70 -8.54 -19.81
CA ASP A 517 -4.95 -7.58 -20.89
C ASP A 517 -3.72 -6.72 -21.22
N THR A 518 -3.73 -6.07 -22.38
CA THR A 518 -2.62 -5.22 -22.84
C THR A 518 -2.25 -4.17 -21.80
N ALA A 519 -0.96 -4.01 -21.55
CA ALA A 519 -0.36 -3.12 -20.54
C ALA A 519 -0.67 -3.46 -19.07
N ALA A 520 -1.45 -4.50 -18.79
CA ALA A 520 -1.65 -4.99 -17.43
C ALA A 520 -0.49 -5.89 -17.00
N THR A 521 -0.22 -5.93 -15.68
CA THR A 521 0.79 -6.82 -15.09
C THR A 521 0.12 -7.81 -14.14
N LEU A 522 0.27 -9.10 -14.40
CA LEU A 522 -0.11 -10.17 -13.47
C LEU A 522 1.14 -10.69 -12.77
N ASN A 523 1.21 -10.53 -11.45
CA ASN A 523 2.23 -11.13 -10.61
C ASN A 523 1.73 -12.44 -10.00
N MET A 524 2.43 -13.53 -10.31
CA MET A 524 2.11 -14.85 -9.81
C MET A 524 2.96 -15.25 -8.60
N ASP A 525 4.07 -14.57 -8.29
CA ASP A 525 5.07 -15.06 -7.34
C ASP A 525 5.34 -16.57 -7.58
N SER A 526 5.17 -17.42 -6.57
CA SER A 526 5.26 -18.88 -6.67
C SER A 526 3.90 -19.58 -6.89
N THR A 527 2.81 -18.84 -7.11
CA THR A 527 1.48 -19.38 -7.38
C THR A 527 1.48 -20.22 -8.66
N VAL A 528 0.75 -21.33 -8.63
CA VAL A 528 0.56 -22.22 -9.77
C VAL A 528 -0.89 -22.12 -10.26
N ILE A 529 -1.09 -21.79 -11.53
CA ILE A 529 -2.39 -21.90 -12.19
C ILE A 529 -2.52 -23.33 -12.73
N GLY A 530 -3.32 -24.15 -12.03
CA GLY A 530 -3.68 -25.51 -12.45
C GLY A 530 -5.08 -25.61 -13.07
N GLY A 531 -5.64 -26.81 -13.07
CA GLY A 531 -6.98 -27.08 -13.59
C GLY A 531 -7.02 -27.21 -15.11
N SER A 532 -8.16 -26.88 -15.71
CA SER A 532 -8.40 -27.02 -17.16
C SER A 532 -8.89 -25.74 -17.82
N GLY A 533 -8.65 -24.58 -17.20
CA GLY A 533 -9.04 -23.28 -17.74
C GLY A 533 -7.95 -22.73 -18.66
N ASP A 534 -8.35 -22.02 -19.71
CA ASP A 534 -7.39 -21.42 -20.64
C ASP A 534 -6.63 -20.24 -19.98
N PHE A 535 -5.36 -20.07 -20.35
CA PHE A 535 -4.53 -18.94 -19.95
C PHE A 535 -4.12 -18.13 -21.17
N THR A 536 -4.39 -16.83 -21.18
CA THR A 536 -4.03 -15.95 -22.30
C THR A 536 -3.29 -14.71 -21.82
N LEU A 537 -2.13 -14.41 -22.42
CA LEU A 537 -1.34 -13.20 -22.18
C LEU A 537 -1.32 -12.36 -23.47
N HIS A 538 -1.94 -11.16 -23.43
CA HIS A 538 -2.06 -10.28 -24.60
C HIS A 538 -0.75 -9.55 -24.96
N PRO A 539 -0.61 -9.02 -26.20
CA PRO A 539 0.47 -8.11 -26.57
C PRO A 539 0.61 -6.95 -25.57
N GLY A 540 1.86 -6.65 -25.17
CA GLY A 540 2.18 -5.60 -24.20
C GLY A 540 1.77 -5.87 -22.76
N ALA A 541 1.13 -7.01 -22.45
CA ALA A 541 0.86 -7.44 -21.08
C ALA A 541 2.12 -8.02 -20.44
N THR A 542 2.24 -7.94 -19.12
CA THR A 542 3.38 -8.46 -18.36
C THR A 542 2.96 -9.64 -17.49
N LEU A 543 3.69 -10.75 -17.57
CA LEU A 543 3.58 -11.87 -16.65
C LEU A 543 4.84 -11.94 -15.77
N ALA A 544 4.67 -11.77 -14.46
CA ALA A 544 5.73 -11.92 -13.48
C ALA A 544 5.61 -13.24 -12.71
N THR A 545 6.72 -13.97 -12.56
CA THR A 545 6.76 -15.20 -11.77
C THR A 545 8.07 -15.38 -11.00
N GLY A 546 7.92 -15.80 -9.74
CA GLY A 546 8.99 -16.23 -8.84
C GLY A 546 9.12 -17.75 -8.73
N HIS A 547 8.39 -18.53 -9.53
CA HIS A 547 8.44 -19.99 -9.49
C HIS A 547 9.80 -20.51 -10.01
N VAL A 548 10.42 -21.48 -9.31
CA VAL A 548 11.75 -22.02 -9.64
C VAL A 548 11.85 -22.59 -11.06
N ASP A 549 10.80 -23.27 -11.51
CA ASP A 549 10.71 -23.82 -12.89
C ASP A 549 10.20 -22.80 -13.94
N GLY A 550 10.19 -21.50 -13.61
CA GLY A 550 9.74 -20.44 -14.51
C GLY A 550 8.29 -20.58 -14.94
N LEU A 551 8.02 -20.31 -16.22
CA LEU A 551 6.67 -20.38 -16.78
C LEU A 551 6.07 -21.78 -16.74
N ASP A 552 6.89 -22.83 -16.91
CA ASP A 552 6.44 -24.24 -16.88
C ASP A 552 5.92 -24.63 -15.49
N GLY A 553 6.49 -24.02 -14.45
CA GLY A 553 6.03 -24.20 -13.08
C GLY A 553 4.81 -23.36 -12.72
N ALA A 554 4.77 -22.11 -13.18
CA ALA A 554 3.66 -21.20 -12.92
C ALA A 554 2.37 -21.58 -13.67
N LEU A 555 2.49 -22.07 -14.90
CA LEU A 555 1.37 -22.36 -15.81
C LEU A 555 1.20 -23.88 -16.00
N GLN A 556 0.56 -24.55 -15.04
CA GLN A 556 0.31 -26.00 -15.07
C GLN A 556 -1.12 -26.37 -15.49
N THR A 557 -1.88 -25.44 -16.03
CA THR A 557 -3.23 -25.71 -16.53
C THR A 557 -3.18 -26.68 -17.71
N SER A 558 -4.14 -27.60 -17.78
CA SER A 558 -4.36 -28.46 -18.95
C SER A 558 -5.19 -27.78 -20.03
N GLY A 559 -5.66 -26.55 -19.79
CA GLY A 559 -6.29 -25.70 -20.81
C GLY A 559 -5.27 -25.18 -21.84
N ALA A 560 -5.75 -24.43 -22.83
CA ALA A 560 -4.85 -23.80 -23.80
C ALA A 560 -4.05 -22.68 -23.12
N ILE A 561 -2.73 -22.70 -23.29
CA ILE A 561 -1.83 -21.61 -22.87
C ILE A 561 -1.45 -20.82 -24.12
N THR A 562 -1.86 -19.56 -24.18
CA THR A 562 -1.61 -18.64 -25.30
C THR A 562 -0.81 -17.44 -24.83
N LEU A 563 0.46 -17.39 -25.19
CA LEU A 563 1.36 -16.29 -24.83
C LEU A 563 1.68 -15.47 -26.08
N SER A 564 1.41 -14.16 -26.04
CA SER A 564 1.76 -13.27 -27.15
C SER A 564 3.27 -13.15 -27.32
N GLN A 565 3.71 -13.08 -28.58
CA GLN A 565 5.11 -12.80 -28.95
C GLN A 565 5.53 -11.33 -28.72
N GLU A 566 4.59 -10.49 -28.31
CA GLU A 566 4.82 -9.09 -27.94
C GLU A 566 4.55 -8.85 -26.44
N ALA A 567 4.40 -9.91 -25.65
CA ALA A 567 4.21 -9.81 -24.21
C ALA A 567 5.55 -9.65 -23.46
N ASN A 568 5.48 -9.12 -22.25
CA ASN A 568 6.61 -8.93 -21.36
C ASN A 568 6.65 -10.04 -20.30
N PHE A 569 7.85 -10.41 -19.87
CA PHE A 569 8.06 -11.47 -18.91
C PHE A 569 9.05 -11.03 -17.84
N THR A 570 8.68 -11.22 -16.57
CA THR A 570 9.51 -10.86 -15.42
C THR A 570 9.78 -12.09 -14.57
N PHE A 571 11.06 -12.37 -14.31
CA PHE A 571 11.49 -13.44 -13.41
C PHE A 571 12.01 -12.81 -12.11
N ASN A 572 11.19 -12.85 -11.05
CA ASN A 572 11.39 -12.13 -9.77
C ASN A 572 11.50 -13.08 -8.56
N GLY A 573 11.96 -14.32 -8.78
CA GLY A 573 12.12 -15.31 -7.71
C GLY A 573 13.25 -14.96 -6.74
N THR A 574 13.36 -15.73 -5.67
CA THR A 574 14.44 -15.62 -4.67
C THR A 574 15.35 -16.85 -4.63
N GLN A 575 15.04 -17.86 -5.45
CA GLN A 575 15.81 -19.07 -5.66
C GLN A 575 16.23 -19.12 -7.14
N PRO A 576 17.30 -19.87 -7.50
CA PRO A 576 17.68 -20.01 -8.90
C PRO A 576 16.49 -20.46 -9.76
N GLN A 577 16.22 -19.72 -10.83
CA GLN A 577 15.13 -19.97 -11.75
C GLN A 577 15.65 -20.42 -13.12
N VAL A 578 14.80 -21.15 -13.84
CA VAL A 578 14.88 -21.30 -15.30
C VAL A 578 13.72 -20.53 -15.95
N ALA A 579 13.85 -20.16 -17.22
CA ALA A 579 12.76 -19.51 -17.94
C ALA A 579 11.53 -20.43 -18.17
N GLY A 580 11.78 -21.72 -18.40
CA GLY A 580 10.78 -22.70 -18.83
C GLY A 580 10.64 -22.77 -20.35
N THR A 581 10.12 -23.89 -20.85
CA THR A 581 9.89 -24.18 -22.28
C THR A 581 8.65 -23.48 -22.85
N LEU A 582 7.77 -22.96 -22.00
CA LEU A 582 6.63 -22.15 -22.41
C LEU A 582 7.01 -20.72 -22.83
N LEU A 583 8.21 -20.23 -22.48
CA LEU A 583 8.63 -18.88 -22.88
C LEU A 583 8.70 -18.78 -24.41
N PRO A 584 7.99 -17.83 -25.06
CA PRO A 584 8.06 -17.69 -26.51
C PRO A 584 9.45 -17.25 -26.98
N ASP A 585 9.87 -17.77 -28.15
CA ASP A 585 11.13 -17.38 -28.82
C ASP A 585 11.19 -15.89 -29.17
N THR A 586 10.04 -15.22 -29.33
CA THR A 586 9.95 -13.77 -29.53
C THR A 586 9.10 -13.16 -28.43
N LEU A 587 9.54 -12.06 -27.85
CA LEU A 587 8.88 -11.38 -26.74
C LEU A 587 9.06 -9.85 -26.80
N GLY A 588 8.31 -9.12 -25.99
CA GLY A 588 8.48 -7.70 -25.75
C GLY A 588 9.68 -7.43 -24.83
N VAL A 589 9.40 -7.10 -23.56
CA VAL A 589 10.44 -6.85 -22.56
C VAL A 589 10.75 -8.13 -21.77
N LEU A 590 12.03 -8.49 -21.69
CA LEU A 590 12.53 -9.51 -20.77
C LEU A 590 13.12 -8.84 -19.53
N THR A 591 12.55 -9.11 -18.36
CA THR A 591 13.03 -8.57 -17.08
C THR A 591 13.55 -9.69 -16.18
N VAL A 592 14.77 -9.51 -15.67
CA VAL A 592 15.41 -10.37 -14.67
C VAL A 592 15.55 -9.57 -13.38
N ASP A 593 14.81 -9.97 -12.35
CA ASP A 593 14.77 -9.34 -11.03
C ASP A 593 15.09 -10.34 -9.90
N ASN A 594 15.68 -11.48 -10.26
CA ASN A 594 16.01 -12.54 -9.32
C ASN A 594 17.49 -12.47 -8.91
N PRO A 595 17.80 -12.23 -7.62
CA PRO A 595 19.18 -12.15 -7.13
C PRO A 595 19.92 -13.50 -7.09
N ALA A 596 19.19 -14.62 -7.10
CA ALA A 596 19.76 -15.96 -7.11
C ALA A 596 20.08 -16.48 -8.52
N GLY A 597 19.62 -15.80 -9.57
CA GLY A 597 19.92 -16.13 -10.95
C GLY A 597 18.75 -16.67 -11.76
N VAL A 598 18.67 -16.29 -13.04
CA VAL A 598 17.75 -16.87 -14.03
C VAL A 598 18.55 -17.41 -15.21
N ALA A 599 18.40 -18.71 -15.50
CA ALA A 599 19.07 -19.38 -16.60
C ALA A 599 18.20 -19.42 -17.87
N PHE A 600 18.79 -19.01 -18.99
CA PHE A 600 18.21 -19.04 -20.33
C PHE A 600 19.01 -19.97 -21.24
N SER A 601 18.38 -21.04 -21.72
CA SER A 601 19.01 -22.10 -22.52
C SER A 601 18.42 -22.26 -23.92
N ASP A 602 17.64 -21.27 -24.39
CA ASP A 602 16.97 -21.29 -25.69
C ASP A 602 17.31 -20.04 -26.53
N THR A 603 16.78 -19.97 -27.75
CA THR A 603 16.90 -18.82 -28.66
C THR A 603 15.77 -17.83 -28.43
N LEU A 604 16.09 -16.66 -27.89
CA LEU A 604 15.13 -15.62 -27.51
C LEU A 604 15.42 -14.33 -28.26
N VAL A 605 14.36 -13.67 -28.75
CA VAL A 605 14.39 -12.39 -29.42
C VAL A 605 13.45 -11.42 -28.68
N GLY A 606 14.02 -10.48 -27.94
CA GLY A 606 13.27 -9.47 -27.19
C GLY A 606 13.36 -8.07 -27.83
N SER A 607 12.36 -7.22 -27.61
CA SER A 607 12.51 -5.79 -27.91
C SER A 607 13.45 -5.11 -26.91
N GLU A 608 13.38 -5.51 -25.64
CA GLU A 608 14.15 -4.88 -24.56
C GLU A 608 14.60 -5.89 -23.50
N LEU A 609 15.79 -5.69 -22.92
CA LEU A 609 16.30 -6.41 -21.76
C LEU A 609 16.39 -5.49 -20.54
N THR A 610 15.88 -5.92 -19.40
CA THR A 610 16.12 -5.29 -18.09
C THR A 610 16.71 -6.30 -17.12
N VAL A 611 17.89 -6.01 -16.57
CA VAL A 611 18.46 -6.77 -15.44
C VAL A 611 18.60 -5.81 -14.26
N THR A 612 17.80 -5.99 -13.22
CA THR A 612 17.71 -5.04 -12.10
C THR A 612 18.92 -5.14 -11.17
N VAL A 613 19.05 -4.17 -10.26
CA VAL A 613 20.15 -4.10 -9.28
C VAL A 613 20.16 -5.37 -8.42
N GLY A 614 21.32 -6.02 -8.36
CA GLY A 614 21.51 -7.25 -7.58
C GLY A 614 20.94 -8.52 -8.22
N ALA A 615 20.21 -8.41 -9.33
CA ALA A 615 19.74 -9.56 -10.09
C ALA A 615 20.86 -10.20 -10.92
N MET A 616 20.71 -11.49 -11.23
CA MET A 616 21.66 -12.24 -12.06
C MET A 616 20.95 -12.89 -13.24
N MET A 617 21.40 -12.58 -14.46
CA MET A 617 21.01 -13.27 -15.69
C MET A 617 22.12 -14.23 -16.09
N GLN A 618 21.77 -15.47 -16.43
CA GLN A 618 22.70 -16.44 -16.99
C GLN A 618 22.22 -16.88 -18.38
N VAL A 619 23.02 -16.58 -19.41
CA VAL A 619 22.81 -17.16 -20.74
C VAL A 619 23.64 -18.44 -20.78
N ASP A 620 22.98 -19.60 -20.77
CA ASP A 620 23.66 -20.89 -20.79
C ASP A 620 24.33 -21.19 -22.13
N SER A 621 25.20 -22.21 -22.18
CA SER A 621 26.01 -22.53 -23.36
C SER A 621 25.22 -22.79 -24.64
N LEU A 622 23.95 -23.18 -24.53
CA LEU A 622 23.04 -23.38 -25.66
C LEU A 622 22.09 -22.20 -25.89
N GLY A 623 22.04 -21.25 -24.96
CA GLY A 623 21.18 -20.07 -25.02
C GLY A 623 21.71 -19.01 -25.99
N SER A 624 20.78 -18.32 -26.64
CA SER A 624 21.05 -17.17 -27.49
C SER A 624 19.97 -16.12 -27.26
N VAL A 625 20.33 -15.00 -26.63
CA VAL A 625 19.41 -13.89 -26.38
C VAL A 625 19.79 -12.72 -27.28
N THR A 626 18.89 -12.34 -28.17
CA THR A 626 19.02 -11.15 -29.02
C THR A 626 18.00 -10.11 -28.57
N VAL A 627 18.44 -8.90 -28.25
CA VAL A 627 17.55 -7.81 -27.82
C VAL A 627 17.70 -6.56 -28.66
N GLY A 628 16.63 -5.78 -28.75
CA GLY A 628 16.65 -4.46 -29.41
C GLY A 628 17.51 -3.44 -28.67
N SER A 629 17.32 -3.29 -27.36
CA SER A 629 18.09 -2.43 -26.46
C SER A 629 17.86 -2.87 -25.02
N GLY A 630 18.33 -2.12 -24.02
CA GLY A 630 18.02 -2.45 -22.63
C GLY A 630 18.93 -1.80 -21.61
N THR A 631 18.66 -2.11 -20.34
CA THR A 631 19.43 -1.63 -19.19
C THR A 631 19.87 -2.81 -18.33
N VAL A 632 21.13 -2.81 -17.94
CA VAL A 632 21.73 -3.81 -17.05
C VAL A 632 22.29 -3.08 -15.83
N ALA A 633 21.68 -3.27 -14.67
CA ALA A 633 22.17 -2.78 -13.39
C ALA A 633 22.65 -3.93 -12.47
N GLY A 634 22.33 -5.17 -12.83
CA GLY A 634 22.79 -6.38 -12.15
C GLY A 634 23.96 -7.05 -12.85
N THR A 635 24.04 -8.38 -12.74
CA THR A 635 25.08 -9.21 -13.36
C THR A 635 24.53 -10.02 -14.52
N VAL A 636 25.26 -10.07 -15.64
CA VAL A 636 25.01 -10.96 -16.76
C VAL A 636 26.19 -11.91 -16.91
N VAL A 637 25.94 -13.22 -16.76
CA VAL A 637 26.91 -14.28 -17.02
C VAL A 637 26.60 -14.91 -18.37
N ASN A 638 27.43 -14.60 -19.37
CA ASN A 638 27.21 -15.01 -20.75
C ASN A 638 28.08 -16.22 -21.13
N LYS A 639 27.52 -17.44 -21.03
CA LYS A 639 28.13 -18.69 -21.54
C LYS A 639 27.64 -19.04 -22.95
N GLY A 640 26.47 -18.52 -23.34
CA GLY A 640 25.90 -18.58 -24.68
C GLY A 640 26.09 -17.27 -25.45
N ALA A 641 25.11 -16.87 -26.25
CA ALA A 641 25.16 -15.61 -27.00
C ALA A 641 24.24 -14.55 -26.38
N LEU A 642 24.76 -13.35 -26.17
CA LEU A 642 23.96 -12.15 -25.88
C LEU A 642 24.29 -11.11 -26.96
N GLU A 643 23.31 -10.81 -27.81
CA GLU A 643 23.41 -9.85 -28.89
C GLU A 643 22.45 -8.68 -28.67
N ALA A 644 22.91 -7.47 -28.96
CA ALA A 644 22.10 -6.27 -28.81
C ALA A 644 22.16 -5.46 -30.11
N VAL A 645 20.99 -5.22 -30.74
CA VAL A 645 20.88 -4.48 -32.01
C VAL A 645 21.18 -2.99 -31.79
N GLY A 646 20.56 -2.41 -30.77
CA GLY A 646 20.94 -1.16 -30.12
C GLY A 646 21.79 -1.43 -28.89
N ALA A 647 22.42 -0.39 -28.34
CA ALA A 647 23.30 -0.56 -27.18
C ALA A 647 22.51 -0.92 -25.92
N LEU A 648 23.07 -1.83 -25.12
CA LEU A 648 22.69 -2.03 -23.71
C LEU A 648 23.37 -0.97 -22.85
N THR A 649 22.64 -0.34 -21.94
CA THR A 649 23.24 0.56 -20.94
C THR A 649 23.62 -0.27 -19.71
N PHE A 650 24.91 -0.35 -19.41
CA PHE A 650 25.43 -0.96 -18.18
C PHE A 650 25.58 0.13 -17.12
N GLU A 651 24.75 0.07 -16.08
CA GLU A 651 24.69 1.06 -15.01
C GLU A 651 25.78 0.87 -13.96
N ASN A 652 25.81 1.77 -12.97
CA ASN A 652 26.75 1.70 -11.86
C ASN A 652 26.62 0.37 -11.11
N GLY A 653 27.74 -0.34 -10.96
CA GLY A 653 27.81 -1.65 -10.32
C GLY A 653 27.40 -2.82 -11.22
N ALA A 654 26.99 -2.57 -12.46
CA ALA A 654 26.67 -3.61 -13.41
C ALA A 654 27.90 -4.43 -13.81
N VAL A 655 27.71 -5.74 -13.97
CA VAL A 655 28.78 -6.65 -14.39
C VAL A 655 28.33 -7.44 -15.62
N TYR A 656 29.09 -7.36 -16.70
CA TYR A 656 28.98 -8.29 -17.81
C TYR A 656 30.17 -9.25 -17.76
N GLU A 657 29.90 -10.51 -17.44
CA GLU A 657 30.87 -11.60 -17.49
C GLU A 657 30.77 -12.34 -18.82
N HIS A 658 31.83 -12.27 -19.61
CA HIS A 658 32.01 -13.09 -20.80
C HIS A 658 32.61 -14.44 -20.41
N ALA A 659 31.73 -15.42 -20.13
CA ALA A 659 32.05 -16.73 -19.57
C ALA A 659 32.11 -17.85 -20.64
N ARG A 660 32.53 -17.50 -21.87
CA ARG A 660 32.74 -18.43 -22.98
C ARG A 660 33.99 -18.06 -23.77
N ASP A 661 34.49 -19.01 -24.56
CA ASP A 661 35.50 -18.73 -25.59
C ASP A 661 34.80 -18.22 -26.85
N GLU A 662 35.49 -17.38 -27.63
CA GLU A 662 34.96 -16.78 -28.86
C GLU A 662 33.70 -15.91 -28.61
N GLY A 663 32.73 -15.93 -29.53
CA GLY A 663 31.53 -15.08 -29.44
C GLY A 663 31.82 -13.59 -29.65
N SER A 664 30.91 -12.75 -29.18
CA SER A 664 31.02 -11.30 -29.23
C SER A 664 30.57 -10.69 -27.90
N ILE A 665 31.15 -9.54 -27.54
CA ILE A 665 30.62 -8.67 -26.48
C ILE A 665 29.41 -7.91 -27.05
N PRO A 666 28.28 -7.78 -26.33
CA PRO A 666 27.14 -7.00 -26.82
C PRO A 666 27.55 -5.54 -27.02
N ASN A 667 26.87 -4.85 -27.94
CA ASN A 667 27.01 -3.40 -28.07
C ASN A 667 26.54 -2.74 -26.76
N GLY A 668 27.36 -1.88 -26.16
CA GLY A 668 27.12 -1.36 -24.83
C GLY A 668 27.50 0.11 -24.64
N VAL A 669 26.75 0.80 -23.80
CA VAL A 669 27.13 2.05 -23.14
C VAL A 669 27.50 1.70 -21.72
N TRP A 670 28.77 1.88 -21.36
CA TRP A 670 29.33 1.44 -20.08
C TRP A 670 29.48 2.63 -19.15
N ASN A 671 28.48 2.84 -18.28
CA ASN A 671 28.45 3.98 -17.37
C ASN A 671 29.46 3.83 -16.23
N GLU A 672 29.66 4.92 -15.49
CA GLU A 672 30.49 4.98 -14.30
C GLU A 672 30.18 3.82 -13.33
N GLY A 673 31.22 3.08 -12.95
CA GLY A 673 31.15 1.91 -12.05
C GLY A 673 30.79 0.58 -12.72
N SER A 674 30.44 0.55 -14.01
CA SER A 674 30.18 -0.71 -14.74
C SER A 674 31.46 -1.49 -15.03
N THR A 675 31.37 -2.81 -15.14
CA THR A 675 32.53 -3.70 -15.36
C THR A 675 32.29 -4.70 -16.48
N MET A 676 33.22 -4.75 -17.43
CA MET A 676 33.36 -5.85 -18.37
C MET A 676 34.40 -6.83 -17.82
N MET A 677 34.02 -8.11 -17.68
CA MET A 677 34.85 -9.16 -17.09
C MET A 677 35.00 -10.34 -18.04
N LEU A 678 36.24 -10.70 -18.39
CA LEU A 678 36.54 -11.85 -19.24
C LEU A 678 37.02 -13.03 -18.38
N THR A 679 36.25 -14.12 -18.38
CA THR A 679 36.58 -15.34 -17.62
C THR A 679 36.69 -16.58 -18.49
N GLY A 680 35.89 -16.68 -19.56
CA GLY A 680 35.77 -17.89 -20.36
C GLY A 680 36.74 -18.01 -21.54
N ILE A 681 37.64 -17.03 -21.76
CA ILE A 681 38.52 -17.02 -22.93
C ILE A 681 39.62 -18.07 -22.78
N ALA A 682 39.66 -19.02 -23.72
CA ALA A 682 40.61 -20.12 -23.73
C ALA A 682 41.59 -20.04 -24.92
N GLY A 683 41.16 -19.51 -26.08
CA GLY A 683 42.00 -19.49 -27.28
C GLY A 683 41.68 -18.38 -28.27
N THR A 684 40.53 -17.72 -28.15
CA THR A 684 40.11 -16.70 -29.11
C THR A 684 39.40 -15.55 -28.40
N ALA A 685 39.88 -14.33 -28.62
CA ALA A 685 39.24 -13.12 -28.09
C ALA A 685 37.81 -12.95 -28.63
N PRO A 686 36.89 -12.37 -27.84
CA PRO A 686 35.53 -12.12 -28.30
C PRO A 686 35.52 -11.03 -29.38
N GLY A 687 34.59 -11.12 -30.33
CA GLY A 687 34.27 -10.05 -31.26
C GLY A 687 33.68 -8.82 -30.56
N ASN A 688 33.57 -7.71 -31.30
CA ASN A 688 32.97 -6.45 -30.82
C ASN A 688 33.53 -5.91 -29.50
N ARG A 689 34.79 -6.21 -29.21
CA ARG A 689 35.48 -5.81 -27.97
C ARG A 689 36.08 -4.40 -28.00
N ASN A 690 36.16 -3.75 -29.16
CA ASN A 690 36.62 -2.37 -29.29
C ASN A 690 35.47 -1.37 -28.95
N GLN A 691 35.27 -1.09 -27.66
CA GLN A 691 34.25 -0.17 -27.14
C GLN A 691 34.83 0.64 -25.98
N ASN A 692 34.20 1.77 -25.65
CA ASN A 692 34.52 2.50 -24.41
C ASN A 692 33.94 1.74 -23.21
N TYR A 693 34.79 1.37 -22.25
CA TYR A 693 34.37 0.71 -21.02
C TYR A 693 34.62 1.62 -19.82
N TYR A 694 33.93 1.38 -18.70
CA TYR A 694 34.36 1.97 -17.45
C TYR A 694 35.47 1.12 -16.81
N ASN A 695 35.17 -0.07 -16.30
CA ASN A 695 36.19 -1.02 -15.80
C ASN A 695 36.36 -2.24 -16.72
N ILE A 696 37.59 -2.76 -16.80
CA ILE A 696 37.91 -4.03 -17.46
C ILE A 696 38.58 -4.99 -16.46
N VAL A 697 38.12 -6.23 -16.41
CA VAL A 697 38.74 -7.31 -15.64
C VAL A 697 39.12 -8.48 -16.55
N LEU A 698 40.40 -8.86 -16.54
CA LEU A 698 40.93 -10.02 -17.25
C LEU A 698 41.27 -11.13 -16.25
N ASN A 699 40.48 -12.20 -16.25
CA ASN A 699 40.69 -13.37 -15.41
C ASN A 699 40.49 -14.65 -16.22
N THR A 700 41.42 -14.92 -17.13
CA THR A 700 41.34 -15.98 -18.14
C THR A 700 42.40 -17.05 -17.86
N PRO A 701 42.26 -17.86 -16.79
CA PRO A 701 43.28 -18.83 -16.37
C PRO A 701 43.54 -19.94 -17.41
N ASP A 702 42.58 -20.20 -18.30
CA ASP A 702 42.67 -21.23 -19.34
C ASP A 702 43.21 -20.71 -20.68
N LEU A 703 43.66 -19.45 -20.74
CA LEU A 703 44.14 -18.85 -21.98
C LEU A 703 45.41 -19.54 -22.51
N SER A 704 45.29 -20.12 -23.69
CA SER A 704 46.27 -20.98 -24.35
C SER A 704 46.88 -20.39 -25.63
N SER A 705 46.39 -19.22 -26.05
CA SER A 705 46.91 -18.46 -27.19
C SER A 705 47.12 -16.98 -26.82
N ASN A 706 47.96 -16.28 -27.57
CA ASN A 706 48.07 -14.82 -27.40
C ASN A 706 46.88 -14.15 -28.06
N VAL A 707 46.22 -13.27 -27.33
CA VAL A 707 45.04 -12.52 -27.78
C VAL A 707 45.22 -11.04 -27.48
N ASP A 708 44.36 -10.22 -28.07
CA ASP A 708 44.35 -8.78 -27.89
C ASP A 708 42.93 -8.28 -27.62
N LEU A 709 42.81 -7.16 -26.90
CA LEU A 709 41.56 -6.42 -26.78
C LEU A 709 41.27 -5.59 -28.04
N SER A 710 42.28 -5.34 -28.89
CA SER A 710 42.16 -4.51 -30.11
C SER A 710 41.50 -3.15 -29.85
N LEU A 711 41.84 -2.51 -28.71
CA LEU A 711 41.32 -1.18 -28.41
C LEU A 711 41.96 -0.14 -29.32
N ASP A 712 41.14 0.67 -29.99
CA ASP A 712 41.56 1.74 -30.89
C ASP A 712 40.55 2.88 -30.87
N ASP A 713 41.02 4.09 -30.60
CA ASP A 713 40.25 5.28 -30.26
C ASP A 713 39.26 5.05 -29.11
N VAL A 714 39.71 4.29 -28.10
CA VAL A 714 38.91 3.90 -26.92
C VAL A 714 39.41 4.59 -25.65
N THR A 715 38.45 4.98 -24.81
CA THR A 715 38.65 5.43 -23.43
C THR A 715 38.15 4.39 -22.44
N ILE A 716 38.99 4.05 -21.47
CA ILE A 716 38.65 3.31 -20.27
C ILE A 716 38.46 4.32 -19.14
N GLY A 717 37.21 4.46 -18.67
CA GLY A 717 36.84 5.49 -17.69
C GLY A 717 37.31 5.20 -16.26
N GLY A 718 37.55 3.93 -15.93
CA GLY A 718 38.04 3.44 -14.64
C GLY A 718 39.24 2.51 -14.83
N ASP A 719 39.25 1.41 -14.09
CA ASP A 719 40.43 0.56 -13.93
C ASP A 719 40.52 -0.56 -14.97
N ILE A 720 41.75 -0.94 -15.33
CA ILE A 720 42.06 -2.22 -15.96
C ILE A 720 42.72 -3.13 -14.93
N ARG A 721 42.09 -4.25 -14.61
CA ARG A 721 42.63 -5.24 -13.68
C ARG A 721 42.91 -6.57 -14.37
N VAL A 722 44.17 -7.02 -14.34
CA VAL A 722 44.64 -8.30 -14.84
C VAL A 722 44.89 -9.23 -13.66
N VAL A 723 44.01 -10.20 -13.47
CA VAL A 723 44.07 -11.17 -12.37
C VAL A 723 44.92 -12.37 -12.78
N ASN A 724 44.64 -12.95 -13.95
CA ASN A 724 45.33 -14.12 -14.48
C ASN A 724 45.11 -14.21 -15.99
N THR A 725 46.15 -14.56 -16.75
CA THR A 725 46.10 -14.74 -18.21
C THR A 725 46.49 -16.16 -18.65
N GLY A 726 46.47 -17.12 -17.73
CA GLY A 726 46.82 -18.51 -18.00
C GLY A 726 48.25 -18.67 -18.50
N GLY A 727 48.41 -19.51 -19.53
CA GLY A 727 49.72 -19.78 -20.14
C GLY A 727 50.16 -18.78 -21.20
N SER A 728 49.31 -17.79 -21.53
CA SER A 728 49.49 -16.91 -22.68
C SER A 728 49.29 -15.44 -22.31
N ARG A 729 49.11 -14.58 -23.31
CA ARG A 729 49.24 -13.12 -23.15
C ARG A 729 48.01 -12.38 -23.62
N TRP A 730 47.64 -11.35 -22.86
CA TRP A 730 46.70 -10.32 -23.29
C TRP A 730 47.46 -9.09 -23.78
N ARG A 731 47.07 -8.61 -24.96
CA ARG A 731 47.51 -7.32 -25.50
C ARG A 731 46.41 -6.29 -25.38
N LEU A 732 46.75 -5.06 -25.02
CA LEU A 732 45.79 -3.97 -24.94
C LEU A 732 45.22 -3.60 -26.32
N THR A 733 46.06 -3.57 -27.35
CA THR A 733 45.66 -3.08 -28.67
C THR A 733 46.37 -3.83 -29.81
N SER A 734 45.85 -3.64 -31.03
CA SER A 734 46.42 -4.11 -32.29
C SER A 734 46.17 -3.08 -33.40
N ALA A 735 47.05 -3.01 -34.40
CA ALA A 735 46.94 -2.05 -35.51
C ALA A 735 47.46 -2.67 -36.81
N ALA A 736 46.92 -2.25 -37.96
CA ALA A 736 47.46 -2.61 -39.26
C ALA A 736 48.63 -1.69 -39.65
N GLY A 737 49.41 -2.11 -40.66
CA GLY A 737 50.63 -1.40 -41.04
C GLY A 737 50.33 -0.01 -41.60
N GLY A 738 50.87 1.03 -40.97
CA GLY A 738 50.65 2.43 -41.34
C GLY A 738 49.58 3.13 -40.48
N ASP A 739 48.87 2.37 -39.64
CA ASP A 739 47.84 2.91 -38.74
C ASP A 739 48.42 3.20 -37.34
N THR A 740 47.73 4.06 -36.63
CA THR A 740 47.99 4.40 -35.22
C THR A 740 46.81 3.91 -34.40
N ALA A 741 47.07 3.18 -33.31
CA ALA A 741 46.05 2.84 -32.34
C ALA A 741 46.24 3.62 -31.04
N ILE A 742 45.17 4.27 -30.57
CA ILE A 742 45.18 5.13 -29.38
C ILE A 742 44.27 4.56 -28.31
N VAL A 743 44.77 4.46 -27.08
CA VAL A 743 43.99 4.04 -25.90
C VAL A 743 44.19 5.02 -24.77
N THR A 744 43.09 5.53 -24.21
CA THR A 744 43.11 6.38 -23.01
C THR A 744 42.63 5.58 -21.80
N ILE A 745 43.36 5.64 -20.69
CA ILE A 745 43.02 4.97 -19.43
C ILE A 745 42.96 6.04 -18.34
N MET A 746 41.78 6.26 -17.78
CA MET A 746 41.55 7.29 -16.77
C MET A 746 41.82 6.79 -15.34
N GLY A 747 41.52 5.51 -15.05
CA GLY A 747 41.79 4.88 -13.76
C GLY A 747 43.11 4.13 -13.72
N ASP A 748 43.24 3.18 -12.80
CA ASP A 748 44.48 2.45 -12.53
C ASP A 748 44.66 1.25 -13.47
N LEU A 749 45.92 0.90 -13.73
CA LEU A 749 46.30 -0.40 -14.28
C LEU A 749 46.83 -1.30 -13.15
N ILE A 750 46.11 -2.39 -12.87
CA ILE A 750 46.47 -3.36 -11.83
C ILE A 750 46.81 -4.70 -12.48
N VAL A 751 48.02 -5.23 -12.28
CA VAL A 751 48.44 -6.54 -12.79
C VAL A 751 48.90 -7.43 -11.63
N GLU A 752 48.14 -8.48 -11.36
CA GLU A 752 48.35 -9.40 -10.24
C GLU A 752 49.15 -10.64 -10.66
N ASP A 753 48.84 -11.21 -11.84
CA ASP A 753 49.55 -12.35 -12.42
C ASP A 753 49.36 -12.40 -13.96
N GLY A 754 50.04 -13.33 -14.63
CA GLY A 754 49.93 -13.55 -16.08
C GLY A 754 50.87 -12.68 -16.92
N SER A 755 50.48 -12.36 -18.17
CA SER A 755 51.25 -11.52 -19.10
C SER A 755 50.34 -10.51 -19.78
N PHE A 756 50.57 -9.24 -19.49
CA PHE A 756 49.86 -8.10 -20.09
C PHE A 756 50.84 -7.19 -20.82
N GLU A 757 50.46 -6.76 -22.02
CA GLU A 757 51.32 -5.94 -22.86
C GLU A 757 50.53 -4.97 -23.74
N THR A 758 51.15 -3.88 -24.22
CA THR A 758 50.44 -2.95 -25.12
C THR A 758 50.10 -3.61 -26.44
N GLN A 759 51.07 -4.31 -27.04
CA GLN A 759 50.97 -4.85 -28.40
C GLN A 759 51.96 -6.00 -28.64
N GLY A 760 51.73 -6.77 -29.71
CA GLY A 760 52.68 -7.82 -30.16
C GLY A 760 52.83 -7.96 -31.67
N THR A 761 52.75 -6.87 -32.43
CA THR A 761 52.93 -6.85 -33.89
C THR A 761 54.40 -6.89 -34.30
N SER A 762 54.70 -7.48 -35.46
CA SER A 762 56.04 -7.44 -36.06
C SER A 762 56.12 -6.47 -37.26
N ASN A 763 55.15 -5.57 -37.37
CA ASN A 763 55.08 -4.59 -38.46
C ASN A 763 55.86 -3.33 -38.09
N ALA A 764 56.75 -2.90 -38.99
CA ALA A 764 57.63 -1.78 -38.75
C ALA A 764 56.99 -0.38 -38.91
N LEU A 765 55.70 -0.32 -39.25
CA LEU A 765 54.98 0.92 -39.56
C LEU A 765 53.80 1.20 -38.63
N THR A 766 53.47 0.30 -37.69
CA THR A 766 52.37 0.49 -36.72
C THR A 766 52.79 1.46 -35.62
N VAL A 767 51.88 2.31 -35.17
CA VAL A 767 52.08 3.20 -34.01
C VAL A 767 51.06 2.86 -32.93
N PHE A 768 51.50 2.86 -31.66
CA PHE A 768 50.62 2.61 -30.51
C PHE A 768 50.87 3.68 -29.46
N GLU A 769 49.80 4.33 -29.01
CA GLU A 769 49.85 5.37 -27.98
C GLU A 769 48.85 5.01 -26.87
N VAL A 770 49.36 4.92 -25.64
CA VAL A 770 48.54 4.76 -24.44
C VAL A 770 48.66 6.03 -23.62
N HIS A 771 47.55 6.69 -23.32
CA HIS A 771 47.48 7.86 -22.45
C HIS A 771 46.88 7.44 -21.12
N HIS A 772 47.70 7.42 -20.06
CA HIS A 772 47.31 6.89 -18.75
C HIS A 772 47.33 7.99 -17.68
N TYR A 773 46.26 8.06 -16.88
CA TYR A 773 46.09 9.06 -15.82
C TYR A 773 46.03 8.47 -14.40
N GLY A 774 45.86 7.16 -14.23
CA GLY A 774 45.93 6.50 -12.93
C GLY A 774 47.29 5.88 -12.61
N ASP A 775 47.34 5.17 -11.48
CA ASP A 775 48.53 4.45 -11.03
C ASP A 775 48.74 3.15 -11.83
N VAL A 776 50.01 2.79 -12.06
CA VAL A 776 50.38 1.45 -12.53
C VAL A 776 50.84 0.62 -11.33
N ASN A 777 50.11 -0.45 -11.02
CA ASN A 777 50.37 -1.33 -9.88
C ASN A 777 50.53 -2.78 -10.34
N VAL A 778 51.77 -3.25 -10.43
CA VAL A 778 52.10 -4.60 -10.88
C VAL A 778 52.74 -5.39 -9.74
N THR A 779 52.15 -6.53 -9.38
CA THR A 779 52.54 -7.34 -8.20
C THR A 779 52.97 -8.77 -8.53
N GLY A 780 52.82 -9.17 -9.80
CA GLY A 780 53.24 -10.47 -10.31
C GLY A 780 53.22 -10.52 -11.84
N GLY A 781 53.52 -11.69 -12.40
CA GLY A 781 53.45 -11.91 -13.85
C GLY A 781 54.50 -11.13 -14.68
N THR A 782 54.10 -10.77 -15.91
CA THR A 782 54.86 -9.96 -16.88
C THR A 782 54.06 -8.75 -17.29
N PHE A 783 54.67 -7.56 -17.20
CA PHE A 783 54.14 -6.35 -17.81
C PHE A 783 55.14 -5.80 -18.84
N ALA A 784 54.68 -5.55 -20.06
CA ALA A 784 55.56 -5.19 -21.16
C ALA A 784 54.98 -4.07 -22.03
N VAL A 785 55.78 -3.03 -22.29
CA VAL A 785 55.40 -1.96 -23.25
C VAL A 785 55.26 -2.52 -24.67
N SER A 786 56.03 -3.54 -25.03
CA SER A 786 55.93 -4.16 -26.36
C SER A 786 56.45 -5.59 -26.36
N ARG A 787 55.70 -6.49 -27.00
CA ARG A 787 56.07 -7.90 -27.20
C ARG A 787 56.25 -8.30 -28.67
N GLY A 788 56.26 -7.32 -29.57
CA GLY A 788 56.47 -7.48 -31.00
C GLY A 788 57.51 -6.49 -31.53
N SER A 789 58.41 -6.95 -32.40
CA SER A 789 59.51 -6.11 -32.91
C SER A 789 59.05 -5.27 -34.10
N GLN A 790 59.16 -3.94 -34.01
CA GLN A 790 58.83 -3.02 -35.11
C GLN A 790 60.06 -2.71 -35.99
N GLY A 791 61.15 -3.48 -35.85
CA GLY A 791 62.34 -3.35 -36.68
C GLY A 791 62.93 -1.94 -36.70
N SER A 792 63.45 -1.52 -37.87
CA SER A 792 64.06 -0.21 -38.08
C SER A 792 63.16 0.76 -38.88
N GLY A 793 61.83 0.54 -38.85
CA GLY A 793 60.86 1.41 -39.53
C GLY A 793 60.43 2.60 -38.67
N SER A 794 59.41 3.34 -39.11
CA SER A 794 58.88 4.52 -38.41
C SER A 794 57.87 4.19 -37.29
N GLY A 795 57.46 2.92 -37.14
CA GLY A 795 56.50 2.49 -36.13
C GLY A 795 57.06 2.56 -34.71
N SER A 796 56.22 2.90 -33.75
CA SER A 796 56.58 3.14 -32.34
C SER A 796 55.55 2.55 -31.38
N THR A 797 55.92 2.47 -30.09
CA THR A 797 54.97 2.25 -28.99
C THR A 797 55.30 3.23 -27.87
N ARG A 798 54.30 3.98 -27.39
CA ARG A 798 54.46 4.94 -26.29
C ARG A 798 53.36 4.72 -25.27
N TRP A 799 53.75 4.60 -24.01
CA TRP A 799 52.83 4.61 -22.89
C TRP A 799 53.12 5.87 -22.08
N TYR A 800 52.34 6.91 -22.33
CA TYR A 800 52.42 8.19 -21.63
C TYR A 800 51.70 8.09 -20.29
N MET A 801 52.38 8.50 -19.22
CA MET A 801 51.85 8.55 -17.86
C MET A 801 51.75 10.01 -17.45
N HIS A 802 50.62 10.62 -17.80
CA HIS A 802 50.32 12.03 -17.56
C HIS A 802 50.14 12.32 -16.07
N GLU A 803 49.65 11.32 -15.34
CA GLU A 803 49.40 11.35 -13.91
C GLU A 803 49.78 10.00 -13.27
N GLY A 804 49.43 9.80 -12.00
CA GLY A 804 49.73 8.57 -11.26
C GLY A 804 51.22 8.30 -11.00
N ASN A 805 51.47 7.17 -10.36
CA ASN A 805 52.79 6.62 -10.01
C ASN A 805 52.98 5.22 -10.63
N TYR A 806 54.23 4.77 -10.69
CA TYR A 806 54.58 3.45 -11.20
C TYR A 806 55.13 2.54 -10.11
N ALA A 807 54.44 1.46 -9.80
CA ALA A 807 54.90 0.42 -8.88
C ALA A 807 54.96 -0.95 -9.57
N MET A 808 56.14 -1.58 -9.54
CA MET A 808 56.30 -2.94 -10.04
C MET A 808 57.11 -3.78 -9.05
N SER A 809 56.49 -4.86 -8.59
CA SER A 809 57.07 -5.78 -7.61
C SER A 809 56.90 -7.24 -8.00
N ASN A 810 57.91 -8.06 -7.72
CA ASN A 810 57.89 -9.52 -7.96
C ASN A 810 57.45 -9.94 -9.37
N ALA A 811 57.68 -9.09 -10.37
CA ALA A 811 57.20 -9.23 -11.73
C ALA A 811 58.34 -9.12 -12.76
N THR A 812 58.04 -9.48 -14.00
CA THR A 812 58.99 -9.41 -15.12
C THR A 812 58.69 -8.24 -16.04
N ALA A 813 59.63 -7.30 -16.19
CA ALA A 813 59.55 -6.26 -17.22
C ALA A 813 60.16 -6.75 -18.55
N ARG A 814 59.54 -6.43 -19.69
CA ARG A 814 60.04 -6.80 -21.03
C ARG A 814 59.76 -5.74 -22.10
N ASN A 815 60.62 -5.72 -23.11
CA ASN A 815 60.43 -4.96 -24.34
C ASN A 815 61.06 -5.67 -25.56
N SER A 816 60.25 -6.05 -26.55
CA SER A 816 60.72 -6.66 -27.80
C SER A 816 60.94 -5.65 -28.94
N ASN A 817 60.75 -4.36 -28.67
CA ASN A 817 61.05 -3.25 -29.56
C ASN A 817 62.00 -2.24 -28.88
N PRO A 818 63.24 -2.67 -28.56
CA PRO A 818 64.12 -1.96 -27.63
C PRO A 818 64.49 -0.54 -28.06
N THR A 819 64.43 -0.21 -29.35
CA THR A 819 64.84 1.11 -29.86
C THR A 819 63.69 2.11 -29.97
N ASN A 820 62.43 1.69 -29.87
CA ASN A 820 61.30 2.59 -30.14
C ASN A 820 60.01 2.29 -29.35
N ALA A 821 60.13 1.62 -28.20
CA ALA A 821 59.04 1.43 -27.26
C ALA A 821 59.41 1.93 -25.86
N TRP A 822 58.58 2.81 -25.29
CA TRP A 822 58.91 3.56 -24.06
C TRP A 822 57.70 3.69 -23.13
N PHE A 823 57.95 3.60 -21.83
CA PHE A 823 57.12 4.25 -20.83
C PHE A 823 57.62 5.68 -20.67
N VAL A 824 56.74 6.65 -20.93
CA VAL A 824 57.05 8.08 -20.89
C VAL A 824 56.38 8.67 -19.64
N PHE A 825 57.19 9.20 -18.74
CA PHE A 825 56.73 9.93 -17.56
C PHE A 825 56.67 11.42 -17.94
N ASP A 826 55.46 11.98 -18.01
CA ASP A 826 55.20 13.34 -18.53
C ASP A 826 54.29 14.20 -17.65
N LYS A 827 54.19 13.88 -16.35
CA LYS A 827 53.49 14.73 -15.38
C LYS A 827 54.28 16.01 -15.11
N ASP A 828 53.62 17.17 -15.16
CA ASP A 828 54.19 18.51 -14.87
C ASP A 828 54.75 18.72 -13.42
N THR A 829 54.82 17.66 -12.61
CA THR A 829 55.30 17.69 -11.22
C THR A 829 56.10 16.42 -10.91
N THR A 830 56.12 15.97 -9.66
CA THR A 830 56.79 14.72 -9.26
C THR A 830 55.91 13.50 -9.51
N GLN A 831 56.48 12.50 -10.18
CA GLN A 831 56.01 11.10 -10.21
C GLN A 831 56.99 10.23 -9.44
N THR A 832 56.47 9.20 -8.78
CA THR A 832 57.31 8.23 -8.06
C THR A 832 57.37 6.91 -8.81
N ILE A 833 58.53 6.26 -8.76
CA ILE A 833 58.73 4.91 -9.25
C ILE A 833 59.22 3.98 -8.13
N THR A 834 58.47 2.91 -7.89
CA THR A 834 58.76 1.89 -6.86
C THR A 834 59.04 0.54 -7.51
N LEU A 835 60.29 0.07 -7.43
CA LEU A 835 60.74 -1.20 -8.02
C LEU A 835 61.28 -2.14 -6.94
N SER A 836 60.77 -3.38 -6.88
CA SER A 836 61.28 -4.37 -5.92
C SER A 836 61.13 -5.82 -6.42
N GLY A 837 62.12 -6.69 -6.17
CA GLY A 837 62.02 -8.11 -6.57
C GLY A 837 61.84 -8.32 -8.09
N MET A 838 62.32 -7.38 -8.91
CA MET A 838 62.13 -7.35 -10.35
C MET A 838 62.97 -8.40 -11.09
N SER A 839 62.42 -8.93 -12.18
CA SER A 839 63.16 -9.66 -13.22
C SER A 839 63.09 -8.90 -14.55
N TYR A 840 64.18 -8.90 -15.32
CA TYR A 840 64.24 -8.20 -16.60
C TYR A 840 64.42 -9.20 -17.74
N GLY A 841 63.44 -9.28 -18.64
CA GLY A 841 63.58 -9.99 -19.91
C GLY A 841 64.27 -9.13 -20.97
N GLY A 842 64.31 -9.61 -22.22
CA GLY A 842 64.89 -8.84 -23.33
C GLY A 842 64.28 -7.44 -23.43
N GLY A 843 65.16 -6.44 -23.61
CA GLY A 843 64.83 -5.01 -23.68
C GLY A 843 64.38 -4.36 -22.37
N GLY A 844 64.35 -5.10 -21.25
CA GLY A 844 64.11 -4.57 -19.90
C GLY A 844 62.87 -3.69 -19.74
N LEU A 845 62.98 -2.72 -18.82
CA LEU A 845 62.01 -1.65 -18.59
C LEU A 845 62.55 -0.35 -19.23
N PRO A 846 62.07 0.06 -20.42
CA PRO A 846 62.49 1.30 -21.05
C PRO A 846 61.76 2.51 -20.45
N ILE A 847 62.50 3.54 -20.03
CA ILE A 847 61.97 4.74 -19.37
C ILE A 847 62.45 5.99 -20.08
N GLU A 848 61.50 6.85 -20.43
CA GLU A 848 61.70 8.23 -20.88
C GLU A 848 61.08 9.16 -19.83
N VAL A 849 61.83 10.17 -19.38
CA VAL A 849 61.32 11.21 -18.48
C VAL A 849 61.28 12.51 -19.26
N ALA A 850 60.08 12.98 -19.56
CA ALA A 850 59.85 14.14 -20.40
C ALA A 850 60.15 15.45 -19.65
N GLY A 851 60.48 16.49 -20.40
CA GLY A 851 60.73 17.82 -19.85
C GLY A 851 59.57 18.36 -19.02
N GLY A 852 59.87 18.94 -17.86
CA GLY A 852 58.86 19.38 -16.88
C GLY A 852 58.54 18.36 -15.79
N THR A 853 58.92 17.09 -15.97
CA THR A 853 58.65 16.01 -15.01
C THR A 853 59.82 15.79 -14.06
N THR A 854 59.53 15.58 -12.77
CA THR A 854 60.49 15.00 -11.82
C THR A 854 60.16 13.53 -11.59
N LEU A 855 61.03 12.60 -11.98
CA LEU A 855 60.88 11.19 -11.63
C LEU A 855 61.70 10.87 -10.37
N ASP A 856 61.01 10.56 -9.27
CA ASP A 856 61.62 10.18 -8.00
C ASP A 856 61.68 8.66 -7.85
N PHE A 857 62.91 8.13 -7.83
CA PHE A 857 63.15 6.71 -7.62
C PHE A 857 63.09 6.31 -6.14
N GLY A 858 63.21 7.24 -5.20
CA GLY A 858 63.45 6.90 -3.80
C GLY A 858 64.61 5.91 -3.68
N MET A 859 64.35 4.73 -3.10
CA MET A 859 65.31 3.63 -2.96
C MET A 859 65.27 2.60 -4.11
N SER A 860 64.47 2.83 -5.14
CA SER A 860 64.35 1.92 -6.30
C SER A 860 65.63 1.92 -7.12
N GLN A 861 65.92 0.77 -7.74
CA GLN A 861 67.07 0.59 -8.63
C GLN A 861 66.59 0.04 -9.98
N LEU A 862 66.84 0.78 -11.07
CA LEU A 862 66.55 0.35 -12.43
C LEU A 862 67.71 -0.52 -12.94
N GLY A 863 67.51 -1.84 -12.92
CA GLY A 863 68.44 -2.80 -13.51
C GLY A 863 68.08 -3.23 -14.93
N GLY A 864 68.68 -4.34 -15.37
CA GLY A 864 68.36 -4.97 -16.65
C GLY A 864 69.06 -4.32 -17.85
N ASN A 865 68.42 -4.37 -19.01
CA ASN A 865 68.95 -3.84 -20.28
C ASN A 865 67.93 -2.95 -21.02
N GLY A 866 67.04 -2.29 -20.27
CA GLY A 866 66.10 -1.31 -20.81
C GLY A 866 66.77 0.04 -21.07
N LEU A 867 66.23 0.79 -22.02
CA LEU A 867 66.75 2.13 -22.28
C LEU A 867 66.34 3.11 -21.17
N PHE A 868 67.17 4.12 -20.94
CA PHE A 868 66.84 5.22 -20.05
C PHE A 868 67.13 6.55 -20.74
N MET A 869 66.17 7.47 -20.73
CA MET A 869 66.31 8.81 -21.28
C MET A 869 65.77 9.84 -20.29
N LEU A 870 66.60 10.81 -19.93
CA LEU A 870 66.24 11.98 -19.14
C LEU A 870 66.34 13.22 -20.04
N ASP A 871 65.20 13.76 -20.45
CA ASP A 871 65.11 14.84 -21.43
C ASP A 871 65.53 16.21 -20.88
N ALA A 872 65.74 17.17 -21.78
CA ALA A 872 65.96 18.56 -21.41
C ALA A 872 64.78 19.10 -20.58
N GLY A 873 65.09 19.72 -19.44
CA GLY A 873 64.09 20.24 -18.50
C GLY A 873 63.41 19.18 -17.61
N ALA A 874 63.78 17.90 -17.71
CA ALA A 874 63.34 16.86 -16.79
C ALA A 874 64.24 16.82 -15.54
N ALA A 875 63.75 16.20 -14.46
CA ALA A 875 64.53 16.00 -13.24
C ALA A 875 64.51 14.54 -12.75
N LEU A 876 65.64 14.09 -12.21
CA LEU A 876 65.79 12.76 -11.60
C LEU A 876 66.10 12.91 -10.11
N ALA A 877 65.24 12.33 -9.26
CA ALA A 877 65.44 12.30 -7.82
C ALA A 877 65.82 10.89 -7.32
N THR A 878 66.72 10.81 -6.34
CA THR A 878 67.13 9.54 -5.74
C THR A 878 67.52 9.65 -4.26
N ALA A 879 67.12 8.63 -3.50
CA ALA A 879 67.52 8.42 -2.11
C ALA A 879 68.62 7.34 -1.97
N ASN A 880 69.08 6.72 -3.07
CA ASN A 880 70.09 5.67 -3.02
C ASN A 880 71.49 6.21 -2.64
N GLU A 881 72.20 5.49 -1.77
CA GLU A 881 73.54 5.85 -1.24
C GLU A 881 74.60 6.10 -2.33
N GLY A 882 74.58 5.29 -3.41
CA GLY A 882 75.50 5.44 -4.54
C GLY A 882 75.07 6.49 -5.56
N GLY A 883 74.05 7.30 -5.27
CA GLY A 883 73.54 8.31 -6.20
C GLY A 883 72.99 7.73 -7.48
N ILE A 884 73.20 8.44 -8.59
CA ILE A 884 72.69 8.06 -9.91
C ILE A 884 73.23 6.70 -10.35
N ASP A 885 74.50 6.38 -10.06
CA ASP A 885 75.15 5.09 -10.40
C ASP A 885 74.42 3.89 -9.77
N SER A 886 73.91 4.05 -8.55
CA SER A 886 73.16 2.99 -7.87
C SER A 886 71.67 2.98 -8.24
N THR A 887 71.14 4.10 -8.74
CA THR A 887 69.73 4.25 -9.12
C THR A 887 69.50 3.71 -10.52
N ILE A 888 70.37 4.06 -11.47
CA ILE A 888 70.30 3.66 -12.87
C ILE A 888 71.43 2.65 -13.13
N GLN A 889 71.12 1.36 -12.97
CA GLN A 889 72.03 0.23 -13.17
C GLN A 889 71.79 -0.51 -14.49
N SER A 890 70.93 0.03 -15.36
CA SER A 890 70.63 -0.61 -16.64
C SER A 890 71.86 -0.66 -17.53
N SER A 891 72.07 -1.80 -18.20
CA SER A 891 73.10 -1.98 -19.21
C SER A 891 72.64 -1.61 -20.61
N GLY A 892 71.44 -1.04 -20.76
CA GLY A 892 70.95 -0.47 -22.01
C GLY A 892 71.60 0.88 -22.31
N ASP A 893 71.17 1.54 -23.41
CA ASP A 893 71.65 2.90 -23.69
C ASP A 893 71.04 3.87 -22.68
N LEU A 894 71.90 4.68 -22.05
CA LEU A 894 71.54 5.68 -21.06
C LEU A 894 71.82 7.06 -21.66
N THR A 895 70.77 7.89 -21.77
CA THR A 895 70.87 9.26 -22.27
C THR A 895 70.45 10.23 -21.18
N PHE A 896 71.33 11.18 -20.87
CA PHE A 896 71.10 12.23 -19.89
C PHE A 896 71.34 13.58 -20.56
N SER A 897 70.31 14.43 -20.59
CA SER A 897 70.45 15.79 -21.14
C SER A 897 71.33 16.67 -20.25
N GLU A 898 72.15 17.53 -20.86
CA GLU A 898 72.90 18.58 -20.16
C GLU A 898 71.98 19.68 -19.60
N ASP A 899 70.72 19.72 -20.05
CA ASP A 899 69.68 20.64 -19.58
C ASP A 899 68.73 19.96 -18.56
N ALA A 900 69.07 18.77 -18.04
CA ALA A 900 68.30 18.09 -17.00
C ALA A 900 68.76 18.45 -15.59
N SER A 901 67.88 18.23 -14.60
CA SER A 901 68.13 18.54 -13.18
C SER A 901 68.22 17.27 -12.31
N TYR A 902 68.95 17.33 -11.20
CA TYR A 902 69.20 16.18 -10.32
C TYR A 902 68.93 16.51 -8.86
N ILE A 903 68.31 15.58 -8.13
CA ILE A 903 67.91 15.75 -6.73
C ILE A 903 68.40 14.58 -5.89
N PHE A 904 69.12 14.87 -4.81
CA PHE A 904 69.61 13.89 -3.84
C PHE A 904 68.87 14.07 -2.52
N ASN A 905 67.88 13.21 -2.26
CA ASN A 905 66.88 13.35 -1.19
C ASN A 905 66.90 12.18 -0.19
N GLY A 906 68.04 11.50 -0.05
CA GLY A 906 68.20 10.34 0.83
C GLY A 906 68.25 10.69 2.33
N THR A 907 68.30 9.63 3.14
CA THR A 907 68.45 9.74 4.61
C THR A 907 69.81 9.27 5.13
N THR A 908 70.57 8.58 4.28
CA THR A 908 71.98 8.18 4.51
C THR A 908 72.88 9.00 3.61
N ALA A 909 74.16 9.17 3.98
CA ALA A 909 75.07 9.98 3.17
C ALA A 909 75.17 9.45 1.74
N GLN A 910 75.02 10.33 0.75
CA GLN A 910 75.04 9.96 -0.67
C GLN A 910 76.30 10.47 -1.37
N VAL A 911 76.60 9.86 -2.52
CA VAL A 911 77.49 10.44 -3.54
C VAL A 911 76.67 10.80 -4.77
N THR A 912 77.12 11.74 -5.61
CA THR A 912 76.38 12.07 -6.84
C THR A 912 76.43 10.95 -7.89
N GLY A 913 77.55 10.21 -7.96
CA GLY A 913 77.82 9.21 -9.01
C GLY A 913 78.43 9.81 -10.28
N PHE A 914 79.02 8.96 -11.11
CA PHE A 914 79.64 9.32 -12.39
C PHE A 914 78.69 9.27 -13.60
N LEU A 915 77.51 8.66 -13.46
CA LEU A 915 76.43 8.73 -14.44
C LEU A 915 75.73 10.08 -14.44
N MET A 916 75.82 10.85 -13.37
CA MET A 916 75.43 12.26 -13.39
C MET A 916 76.36 12.99 -14.38
N PRO A 917 75.85 13.68 -15.42
CA PRO A 917 76.68 14.39 -16.39
C PRO A 917 77.58 15.46 -15.74
N ASP A 918 78.68 15.81 -16.43
CA ASP A 918 79.57 16.90 -16.00
C ASP A 918 78.97 18.28 -16.28
N THR A 919 77.85 18.36 -17.01
CA THR A 919 77.07 19.57 -17.25
C THR A 919 75.60 19.27 -17.02
N LEU A 920 74.93 20.08 -16.20
CA LEU A 920 73.52 19.92 -15.85
C LEU A 920 72.82 21.28 -15.71
N ASN A 921 71.49 21.28 -15.65
CA ASN A 921 70.70 22.47 -15.37
C ASN A 921 70.69 22.81 -13.87
N ASP A 922 69.87 22.14 -13.05
CA ASP A 922 69.81 22.36 -11.59
C ASP A 922 70.31 21.14 -10.80
N LEU A 923 70.96 21.39 -9.66
CA LEU A 923 71.37 20.35 -8.72
C LEU A 923 70.79 20.66 -7.34
N THR A 924 70.03 19.73 -6.77
CA THR A 924 69.41 19.87 -5.46
C THR A 924 69.99 18.88 -4.47
N ILE A 925 70.48 19.42 -3.36
CA ILE A 925 71.02 18.67 -2.22
C ILE A 925 70.03 18.79 -1.08
N ASP A 926 69.24 17.74 -0.87
CA ASP A 926 68.21 17.64 0.16
C ASP A 926 68.40 16.40 1.03
N ASN A 927 69.60 16.26 1.59
CA ASN A 927 69.93 15.11 2.41
C ASN A 927 70.75 15.55 3.62
N ALA A 928 70.12 15.51 4.80
CA ALA A 928 70.73 15.93 6.05
C ALA A 928 72.01 15.16 6.43
N ALA A 929 72.21 13.94 5.92
CA ALA A 929 73.43 13.15 6.13
C ALA A 929 74.60 13.58 5.22
N GLY A 930 74.33 14.43 4.23
CA GLY A 930 75.31 15.01 3.31
C GLY A 930 75.39 14.29 1.96
N VAL A 931 75.88 15.01 0.96
CA VAL A 931 76.10 14.52 -0.41
C VAL A 931 77.50 14.90 -0.87
N THR A 932 78.27 13.93 -1.37
CA THR A 932 79.63 14.17 -1.90
C THR A 932 79.61 14.22 -3.42
N LEU A 933 80.17 15.30 -4.00
CA LEU A 933 80.31 15.43 -5.44
C LEU A 933 81.35 14.44 -5.98
N SER A 934 81.01 13.69 -7.03
CA SER A 934 81.84 12.59 -7.55
C SER A 934 82.77 13.00 -8.71
N GLN A 935 82.50 14.11 -9.38
CA GLN A 935 83.28 14.63 -10.50
C GLN A 935 83.12 16.15 -10.64
N GLU A 936 83.98 16.81 -11.41
CA GLU A 936 83.79 18.24 -11.69
C GLU A 936 82.47 18.44 -12.44
N THR A 937 81.68 19.44 -12.03
CA THR A 937 80.33 19.65 -12.60
C THR A 937 80.07 21.12 -12.89
N LEU A 938 79.61 21.42 -14.10
CA LEU A 938 79.06 22.70 -14.53
C LEU A 938 77.55 22.72 -14.25
N ILE A 939 77.11 23.67 -13.44
CA ILE A 939 75.69 23.88 -13.09
C ILE A 939 75.21 25.15 -13.80
N ASN A 940 74.36 25.00 -14.81
CA ASN A 940 73.89 26.10 -15.65
C ASN A 940 72.76 26.92 -15.00
N GLY A 941 71.93 26.27 -14.18
CA GLY A 941 70.82 26.82 -13.42
C GLY A 941 71.17 27.04 -11.94
N VAL A 942 70.45 26.40 -11.02
CA VAL A 942 70.57 26.64 -9.58
C VAL A 942 71.12 25.40 -8.86
N LEU A 943 72.15 25.62 -8.04
CA LEU A 943 72.53 24.68 -6.97
C LEU A 943 71.68 24.98 -5.73
N HIS A 944 70.67 24.15 -5.47
CA HIS A 944 69.83 24.23 -4.27
C HIS A 944 70.45 23.44 -3.12
N LEU A 945 70.84 24.14 -2.05
CA LEU A 945 71.33 23.54 -0.82
C LEU A 945 70.20 23.54 0.22
N VAL A 946 69.33 22.54 0.14
CA VAL A 946 68.12 22.40 0.95
C VAL A 946 68.46 21.82 2.33
N ALA A 947 69.19 20.70 2.38
CA ALA A 947 69.57 20.07 3.65
C ALA A 947 70.93 19.34 3.56
N GLY A 948 71.70 19.42 4.65
CA GLY A 948 72.98 18.72 4.84
C GLY A 948 74.20 19.41 4.23
N LEU A 949 75.34 18.73 4.32
CA LEU A 949 76.62 19.18 3.78
C LEU A 949 76.79 18.70 2.33
N PHE A 950 77.00 19.61 1.39
CA PHE A 950 77.49 19.30 0.06
C PHE A 950 79.03 19.33 0.07
N ASP A 951 79.67 18.15 0.03
CA ASP A 951 81.12 18.03 -0.05
C ASP A 951 81.59 18.32 -1.48
N ASN A 952 82.06 19.55 -1.67
CA ASN A 952 82.61 20.11 -2.90
C ASN A 952 84.15 20.13 -2.90
N THR A 953 84.81 19.17 -2.24
CA THR A 953 86.28 18.98 -2.39
C THR A 953 86.68 18.74 -3.84
N ILE A 954 85.79 18.13 -4.62
CA ILE A 954 85.82 18.18 -6.08
C ILE A 954 85.07 19.46 -6.51
N PRO A 955 85.65 20.31 -7.36
CA PRO A 955 85.07 21.61 -7.67
C PRO A 955 83.85 21.50 -8.58
N PHE A 956 82.86 22.35 -8.34
CA PHE A 956 81.81 22.66 -9.32
C PHE A 956 82.03 24.08 -9.89
N THR A 957 81.53 24.31 -11.10
CA THR A 957 81.53 25.62 -11.76
C THR A 957 80.10 26.08 -11.98
N LEU A 958 79.82 27.36 -11.79
CA LEU A 958 78.53 27.95 -12.18
C LEU A 958 78.61 28.46 -13.61
N GLY A 959 77.60 28.13 -14.42
CA GLY A 959 77.45 28.65 -15.78
C GLY A 959 77.15 30.15 -15.80
N PRO A 960 77.02 30.77 -16.98
CA PRO A 960 76.76 32.21 -17.13
C PRO A 960 75.50 32.71 -16.40
N ASN A 961 74.52 31.83 -16.21
CA ASN A 961 73.27 32.09 -15.49
C ASN A 961 73.20 31.33 -14.15
N GLY A 962 74.30 30.67 -13.75
CA GLY A 962 74.35 29.77 -12.61
C GLY A 962 74.29 30.52 -11.27
N SER A 963 73.58 29.96 -10.29
CA SER A 963 73.51 30.53 -8.94
C SER A 963 73.46 29.46 -7.85
N ILE A 964 73.68 29.85 -6.59
CA ILE A 964 73.55 28.98 -5.42
C ILE A 964 72.41 29.51 -4.55
N SER A 965 71.47 28.65 -4.20
CA SER A 965 70.39 28.93 -3.23
C SER A 965 70.68 28.20 -1.92
N TYR A 966 70.82 28.94 -0.81
CA TYR A 966 71.01 28.37 0.52
C TYR A 966 69.66 28.30 1.25
N GLU A 967 69.09 27.11 1.34
CA GLU A 967 67.75 26.85 1.87
C GLU A 967 67.76 26.05 3.19
N GLY A 968 68.94 25.67 3.65
CA GLY A 968 69.16 24.96 4.92
C GLY A 968 70.43 24.10 4.94
N GLY A 969 70.96 23.74 3.76
CA GLY A 969 72.23 23.06 3.56
C GLY A 969 73.44 24.00 3.47
N THR A 970 74.65 23.42 3.42
CA THR A 970 75.93 24.15 3.38
C THR A 970 76.94 23.52 2.44
N LEU A 971 77.83 24.32 1.87
CA LEU A 971 79.06 23.84 1.23
C LEU A 971 80.11 23.45 2.28
N LEU A 972 81.05 22.59 1.90
CA LEU A 972 82.26 22.35 2.68
C LEU A 972 83.24 23.53 2.50
N ILE A 973 83.45 24.30 3.58
CA ILE A 973 84.25 25.53 3.62
C ILE A 973 85.73 25.26 3.85
#